data_AF-A0A2U8W8I1-F1
#
_entry.id   AF-A0A2U8W8I1-F1
#
_cell.length_a   1.000
_cell.length_b   1.000
_cell.length_c   1.000
_cell.angle_alpha   90.00
_cell.angle_beta   90.00
_cell.angle_gamma   90.00
#
_symmetry.space_group_name_H-M   'P 1'
#
loop_
_entity.id
_entity.type
_entity.pdbx_description
1 polymer ?
#
loop_
_entity_poly.entity_id
_entity_poly.type
_entity_poly.pdbx_seq_one_letter_code
_entity_poly.pdbx_strand_id
1 'polypeptide(L)'
;MVIPTRARPWLGRETAFSLHATADPVFDRRLVLAGGGEGSWITLSIRGDPAAPPLRPMLRLLREGLPPEDFLLPGLTEGVAHWLGLLPPDTVEIRLALGPGATLLRAGLRTHASVFAECLLKRPQRFVPALYTFARRDARRYRDILRGACAVTPLDRYTAWAAARGTPSGVDAPSPARRVRVIVRAGAGEGGGLARTLAALGAQTHPSWHALVLHGTGSRLARIDDARVEQRPGAASDALGDLCGDADACLFLAPGDVLRADTLALLVRHLFGRPGLDLAYADSVGPDGRPHLKPDWSPDLALATGYVGRPALLAAEWLARVPRGAREPSGLAADLVLAAATARAAIHVPQILCRTEAPVAVPDVDGIAHHLAARGSPAAVAERPGGARLVWPLPAPAPKVSVIIPSRDRLDLITRVCRGVLHETAYSPLEVIIVDNGSTDPAVLAHYDDLRRDARVRILPFPESFNFSAMVNAGVAAASGEVVLLLNNDVAVLEPGWLDAMVRQACRPEIGAVGAKLLYGDGRLQHAGVVVGLGGRAGHILRRRPADTPGRLGQMRVAHEVSAVTAACLAVRRARYEAVGGFDAEAFPIDFNDVDFCLRLGARGWKTIWTPDAVLAHLESVSRGPAIGAARRRFEAEAARFSERWRDVIRHDPFYHPALSVTTFGEDLE
;
A
#
# COMPACT_ATOMS: atom_id res chain seq x y z
N MET A 1 2.52 13.39 -35.50
CA MET A 1 1.31 12.71 -36.03
C MET A 1 0.72 11.84 -34.92
N VAL A 2 -0.22 12.37 -34.14
CA VAL A 2 -0.86 11.65 -33.04
C VAL A 2 -1.97 10.80 -33.64
N ILE A 3 -1.71 9.51 -33.84
CA ILE A 3 -2.74 8.56 -34.26
C ILE A 3 -3.74 8.46 -33.09
N PRO A 4 -5.05 8.70 -33.32
CA PRO A 4 -6.06 8.47 -32.30
C PRO A 4 -6.11 6.96 -32.05
N THR A 5 -5.46 6.52 -30.98
CA THR A 5 -5.51 5.14 -30.53
C THR A 5 -6.91 4.92 -29.95
N ARG A 6 -7.84 4.42 -30.77
CA ARG A 6 -8.95 3.63 -30.24
C ARG A 6 -8.30 2.52 -29.41
N ALA A 7 -8.31 2.65 -28.09
CA ALA A 7 -7.72 1.68 -27.18
C ALA A 7 -8.35 0.32 -27.51
N ARG A 8 -7.55 -0.58 -28.10
CA ARG A 8 -7.86 -2.01 -28.17
C ARG A 8 -7.07 -2.66 -27.03
N PRO A 9 -7.60 -2.69 -25.80
CA PRO A 9 -6.87 -3.25 -24.66
C PRO A 9 -6.63 -4.75 -24.77
N TRP A 10 -7.41 -5.40 -25.63
CA TRP A 10 -7.31 -6.82 -25.91
C TRP A 10 -6.81 -7.03 -27.35
N LEU A 11 -5.68 -7.73 -27.48
CA LEU A 11 -4.96 -7.99 -28.75
C LEU A 11 -4.79 -9.50 -29.04
N GLY A 12 -5.55 -10.37 -28.37
CA GLY A 12 -5.48 -11.82 -28.56
C GLY A 12 -6.29 -12.30 -29.77
N ARG A 13 -5.95 -13.48 -30.29
CA ARG A 13 -6.91 -14.30 -31.05
C ARG A 13 -7.81 -15.01 -30.05
N GLU A 14 -9.11 -14.73 -30.07
CA GLU A 14 -10.08 -15.36 -29.17
C GLU A 14 -9.98 -16.87 -29.30
N THR A 15 -9.88 -17.55 -28.16
CA THR A 15 -9.69 -19.00 -28.09
C THR A 15 -10.75 -19.55 -27.18
N ALA A 16 -11.54 -20.52 -27.68
CA ALA A 16 -12.54 -21.18 -26.85
C ALA A 16 -11.86 -21.85 -25.66
N PHE A 17 -12.51 -21.84 -24.50
CA PHE A 17 -11.97 -22.41 -23.28
C PHE A 17 -13.05 -23.09 -22.46
N SER A 18 -12.64 -24.02 -21.60
CA SER A 18 -13.46 -24.62 -20.55
C SER A 18 -12.77 -24.51 -19.19
N LEU A 19 -13.58 -24.46 -18.14
CA LEU A 19 -13.14 -24.48 -16.75
C LEU A 19 -13.64 -25.76 -16.09
N HIS A 20 -12.73 -26.52 -15.48
CA HIS A 20 -13.04 -27.75 -14.76
C HIS A 20 -12.68 -27.58 -13.29
N ALA A 21 -13.51 -28.08 -12.37
CA ALA A 21 -13.18 -28.05 -10.95
C ALA A 21 -11.91 -28.87 -10.68
N THR A 22 -11.11 -28.43 -9.71
CA THR A 22 -9.96 -29.19 -9.20
C THR A 22 -10.18 -29.56 -7.74
N ALA A 23 -9.35 -30.48 -7.23
CA ALA A 23 -9.29 -30.79 -5.80
C ALA A 23 -8.41 -29.82 -5.01
N ASP A 24 -7.75 -28.86 -5.67
CA ASP A 24 -6.92 -27.85 -5.00
C ASP A 24 -7.85 -26.81 -4.34
N PRO A 25 -7.78 -26.62 -3.01
CA PRO A 25 -8.70 -25.74 -2.30
C PRO A 25 -8.48 -24.25 -2.64
N VAL A 26 -7.36 -23.91 -3.28
CA VAL A 26 -7.00 -22.54 -3.65
C VAL A 26 -7.19 -22.35 -5.14
N PHE A 27 -6.58 -23.22 -5.94
CA PHE A 27 -6.65 -23.18 -7.40
C PHE A 27 -7.77 -24.08 -7.91
N ASP A 28 -8.98 -23.70 -7.54
CA ASP A 28 -10.23 -24.46 -7.67
C ASP A 28 -10.67 -24.74 -9.12
N ARG A 29 -10.04 -24.10 -10.11
CA ARG A 29 -10.40 -24.21 -11.52
C ARG A 29 -9.20 -24.53 -12.39
N ARG A 30 -9.31 -25.57 -13.22
CA ARG A 30 -8.40 -25.87 -14.33
C ARG A 30 -8.90 -25.21 -15.60
N LEU A 31 -8.05 -24.40 -16.24
CA LEU A 31 -8.31 -23.78 -17.54
C LEU A 31 -7.80 -24.68 -18.65
N VAL A 32 -8.68 -25.01 -19.60
CA VAL A 32 -8.34 -25.75 -20.82
C VAL A 32 -8.65 -24.88 -22.03
N LEU A 33 -7.65 -24.70 -22.91
CA LEU A 33 -7.77 -23.93 -24.15
C LEU A 33 -7.98 -24.85 -25.34
N ALA A 34 -8.95 -24.54 -26.19
CA ALA A 34 -9.21 -25.28 -27.42
C ALA A 34 -8.03 -25.14 -28.40
N GLY A 35 -7.46 -26.26 -28.82
CA GLY A 35 -6.33 -26.29 -29.76
C GLY A 35 -4.94 -26.06 -29.13
N GLY A 36 -4.83 -26.08 -27.81
CA GLY A 36 -3.57 -25.84 -27.09
C GLY A 36 -3.18 -24.37 -27.04
N GLY A 37 -2.08 -24.06 -26.35
CA GLY A 37 -1.55 -22.71 -26.18
C GLY A 37 -0.08 -22.64 -25.77
N GLU A 38 0.56 -23.80 -25.67
CA GLU A 38 1.92 -24.00 -25.26
C GLU A 38 2.88 -23.27 -26.21
N GLY A 39 3.87 -22.56 -25.65
CA GLY A 39 4.81 -21.75 -26.43
C GLY A 39 4.23 -20.45 -26.98
N SER A 40 3.02 -20.06 -26.57
CA SER A 40 2.40 -18.79 -26.95
C SER A 40 2.24 -17.85 -25.75
N TRP A 41 1.94 -16.58 -26.03
CA TRP A 41 1.43 -15.67 -25.01
C TRP A 41 -0.07 -15.87 -24.84
N ILE A 42 -0.57 -15.74 -23.63
CA ILE A 42 -1.98 -15.80 -23.28
C ILE A 42 -2.46 -14.45 -22.77
N THR A 43 -3.66 -14.06 -23.17
CA THR A 43 -4.41 -12.95 -22.57
C THR A 43 -5.69 -13.47 -21.91
N LEU A 44 -5.92 -13.05 -20.66
CA LEU A 44 -7.13 -13.39 -19.91
C LEU A 44 -7.90 -12.12 -19.59
N SER A 45 -9.23 -12.14 -19.76
CA SER A 45 -10.12 -11.05 -19.36
C SER A 45 -11.01 -11.53 -18.23
N ILE A 46 -10.93 -10.90 -17.06
CA ILE A 46 -11.61 -11.32 -15.84
C ILE A 46 -12.47 -10.17 -15.35
N ARG A 47 -13.69 -10.46 -14.92
CA ARG A 47 -14.58 -9.49 -14.26
C ARG A 47 -14.83 -9.93 -12.83
N GLY A 48 -14.72 -8.98 -11.90
CA GLY A 48 -15.06 -9.20 -10.49
C GLY A 48 -16.49 -8.77 -10.18
N ASP A 49 -17.01 -9.25 -9.05
CA ASP A 49 -18.16 -8.65 -8.39
C ASP A 49 -17.69 -7.36 -7.68
N PRO A 50 -18.25 -6.18 -8.01
CA PRO A 50 -17.90 -4.92 -7.36
C PRO A 50 -18.10 -4.92 -5.84
N ALA A 51 -18.98 -5.76 -5.30
CA ALA A 51 -19.21 -5.86 -3.86
C ALA A 51 -18.31 -6.89 -3.16
N ALA A 52 -17.56 -7.70 -3.93
CA ALA A 52 -16.67 -8.70 -3.37
C ALA A 52 -15.38 -8.08 -2.81
N PRO A 53 -14.68 -8.77 -1.89
CA PRO A 53 -13.37 -8.35 -1.44
C PRO A 53 -12.40 -8.16 -2.61
N PRO A 54 -11.52 -7.15 -2.57
CA PRO A 54 -10.68 -6.76 -3.70
C PRO A 54 -9.44 -7.65 -3.89
N LEU A 55 -9.60 -8.96 -3.70
CA LEU A 55 -8.51 -9.93 -3.82
C LEU A 55 -8.09 -10.07 -5.28
N ARG A 56 -6.78 -9.98 -5.53
CA ARG A 56 -6.22 -10.30 -6.84
C ARG A 56 -6.40 -11.79 -7.17
N PRO A 57 -6.85 -12.13 -8.38
CA PRO A 57 -6.83 -13.52 -8.85
C PRO A 57 -5.38 -14.05 -8.91
N MET A 58 -5.25 -15.38 -8.89
CA MET A 58 -3.97 -16.04 -9.13
C MET A 58 -4.08 -17.07 -10.25
N LEU A 59 -2.95 -17.34 -10.89
CA LEU A 59 -2.79 -18.38 -11.88
C LEU A 59 -1.59 -19.23 -11.53
N ARG A 60 -1.74 -20.55 -11.57
CA ARG A 60 -0.67 -21.53 -11.36
C ARG A 60 -0.38 -22.24 -12.67
N LEU A 61 0.88 -22.22 -13.09
CA LEU A 61 1.38 -23.03 -14.19
C LEU A 61 2.05 -24.28 -13.63
N LEU A 62 1.61 -25.44 -14.11
CA LEU A 62 2.27 -26.71 -13.89
C LEU A 62 3.01 -27.10 -15.16
N ARG A 63 4.31 -27.38 -15.02
CA ARG A 63 5.21 -27.74 -16.11
C ARG A 63 5.85 -29.09 -15.80
N GLU A 64 6.16 -29.84 -16.84
CA GLU A 64 6.69 -31.19 -16.70
C GLU A 64 8.02 -31.19 -15.91
N GLY A 65 8.07 -31.96 -14.82
CA GLY A 65 9.28 -32.10 -13.99
C GLY A 65 9.71 -30.85 -13.22
N LEU A 66 8.89 -29.80 -13.16
CA LEU A 66 9.22 -28.53 -12.51
C LEU A 66 8.22 -28.19 -11.37
N PRO A 67 8.67 -27.45 -10.34
CA PRO A 67 7.77 -26.97 -9.30
C PRO A 67 6.72 -26.01 -9.87
N PRO A 68 5.53 -25.91 -9.25
CA PRO A 68 4.48 -24.98 -9.67
C PRO A 68 4.97 -23.52 -9.70
N GLU A 69 4.57 -22.76 -10.73
CA GLU A 69 4.83 -21.33 -10.82
C GLU A 69 3.53 -20.54 -10.66
N ASP A 70 3.44 -19.74 -9.61
CA ASP A 70 2.27 -18.94 -9.28
C ASP A 70 2.45 -17.49 -9.76
N PHE A 71 1.39 -16.94 -10.34
CA PHE A 71 1.32 -15.58 -10.87
C PHE A 71 0.17 -14.83 -10.22
N LEU A 72 0.49 -13.63 -9.76
CA LEU A 72 -0.51 -12.66 -9.34
C LEU A 72 -1.08 -11.95 -10.58
N LEU A 73 -2.41 -11.94 -10.69
CA LEU A 73 -3.13 -11.25 -11.75
C LEU A 73 -3.53 -9.83 -11.30
N PRO A 74 -3.97 -8.96 -12.22
CA PRO A 74 -4.34 -7.59 -11.89
C PRO A 74 -5.58 -7.56 -10.98
N GLY A 75 -5.68 -6.54 -10.12
CA GLY A 75 -6.85 -6.36 -9.26
C GLY A 75 -8.12 -6.09 -10.06
N LEU A 76 -9.26 -6.55 -9.53
CA LEU A 76 -10.58 -6.43 -10.15
C LEU A 76 -11.31 -5.17 -9.66
N THR A 77 -10.66 -4.01 -9.78
CA THR A 77 -11.15 -2.72 -9.24
C THR A 77 -12.03 -1.95 -10.21
N GLU A 78 -11.78 -2.10 -11.52
CA GLU A 78 -12.51 -1.39 -12.57
C GLU A 78 -12.89 -2.36 -13.69
N GLY A 79 -14.20 -2.49 -13.94
CA GLY A 79 -14.78 -3.21 -15.06
C GLY A 79 -14.20 -4.61 -15.28
N VAL A 80 -13.47 -4.75 -16.39
CA VAL A 80 -12.79 -5.98 -16.78
C VAL A 80 -11.28 -5.81 -16.66
N ALA A 81 -10.62 -6.70 -15.91
CA ALA A 81 -9.17 -6.77 -15.84
C ALA A 81 -8.59 -7.63 -16.96
N HIS A 82 -7.47 -7.19 -17.52
CA HIS A 82 -6.76 -7.90 -18.58
C HIS A 82 -5.38 -8.33 -18.11
N TRP A 83 -5.10 -9.63 -18.14
CA TRP A 83 -3.79 -10.17 -17.84
C TRP A 83 -3.09 -10.66 -19.10
N LEU A 84 -1.77 -10.49 -19.15
CA LEU A 84 -0.89 -10.98 -20.22
C LEU A 84 0.22 -11.83 -19.59
N GLY A 85 0.37 -13.06 -20.07
CA GLY A 85 1.41 -13.98 -19.61
C GLY A 85 1.98 -14.83 -20.74
N LEU A 86 3.12 -15.46 -20.48
CA LEU A 86 3.75 -16.42 -21.38
C LEU A 86 3.42 -17.83 -20.91
N LEU A 87 2.96 -18.70 -21.81
CA LEU A 87 2.82 -20.14 -21.58
C LEU A 87 4.04 -20.85 -22.15
N PRO A 88 4.94 -21.39 -21.32
CA PRO A 88 6.06 -22.19 -21.81
C PRO A 88 5.60 -23.41 -22.65
N PRO A 89 6.42 -23.88 -23.62
CA PRO A 89 6.08 -25.04 -24.45
C PRO A 89 5.82 -26.34 -23.68
N ASP A 90 6.36 -26.45 -22.46
CA ASP A 90 6.26 -27.60 -21.55
C ASP A 90 5.17 -27.40 -20.48
N THR A 91 4.20 -26.54 -20.75
CA THR A 91 3.03 -26.33 -19.87
C THR A 91 2.11 -27.54 -19.95
N VAL A 92 1.84 -28.18 -18.82
CA VAL A 92 0.96 -29.35 -18.71
C VAL A 92 -0.44 -28.95 -18.26
N GLU A 93 -0.53 -27.98 -17.34
CA GLU A 93 -1.80 -27.57 -16.77
C GLU A 93 -1.76 -26.09 -16.33
N ILE A 94 -2.88 -25.40 -16.53
CA ILE A 94 -3.12 -24.04 -16.05
C ILE A 94 -4.23 -24.13 -15.00
N ARG A 95 -3.96 -23.70 -13.77
CA ARG A 95 -4.98 -23.57 -12.73
C ARG A 95 -5.21 -22.11 -12.35
N LEU A 96 -6.42 -21.78 -11.94
CA LEU A 96 -6.87 -20.44 -11.59
C LEU A 96 -7.43 -20.43 -10.18
N ALA A 97 -7.14 -19.37 -9.45
CA ALA A 97 -7.79 -18.99 -8.21
C ALA A 97 -8.44 -17.62 -8.43
N LEU A 98 -9.68 -17.60 -8.94
CA LEU A 98 -10.35 -16.35 -9.30
C LEU A 98 -10.86 -15.59 -8.08
N GLY A 99 -11.27 -16.30 -7.02
CA GLY A 99 -11.94 -15.74 -5.87
C GLY A 99 -13.46 -15.61 -6.05
N PRO A 100 -14.18 -15.25 -4.96
CA PRO A 100 -15.63 -15.15 -4.97
C PRO A 100 -16.11 -14.03 -5.92
N GLY A 101 -17.19 -14.31 -6.67
CA GLY A 101 -17.79 -13.34 -7.61
C GLY A 101 -17.00 -13.06 -8.89
N ALA A 102 -15.76 -13.56 -9.00
CA ALA A 102 -14.92 -13.35 -10.18
C ALA A 102 -15.21 -14.38 -11.29
N THR A 103 -15.30 -13.91 -12.53
CA THR A 103 -15.59 -14.71 -13.72
C THR A 103 -14.55 -14.46 -14.81
N LEU A 104 -13.98 -15.53 -15.37
CA LEU A 104 -13.19 -15.46 -16.59
C LEU A 104 -14.13 -15.28 -17.79
N LEU A 105 -14.04 -14.14 -18.46
CA LEU A 105 -14.91 -13.80 -19.59
C LEU A 105 -14.33 -14.26 -20.93
N ARG A 106 -13.01 -14.15 -21.08
CA ARG A 106 -12.34 -14.42 -22.35
C ARG A 106 -10.92 -14.93 -22.12
N ALA A 107 -10.52 -15.90 -22.93
CA ALA A 107 -9.12 -16.28 -23.13
C ALA A 107 -8.71 -16.01 -24.58
N GLY A 108 -7.47 -15.60 -24.79
CA GLY A 108 -6.92 -15.40 -26.13
C GLY A 108 -5.44 -15.72 -26.20
N LEU A 109 -4.98 -16.10 -27.39
CA LEU A 109 -3.59 -16.39 -27.67
C LEU A 109 -2.94 -15.28 -28.48
N ARG A 110 -1.65 -15.06 -28.23
CA ARG A 110 -0.83 -14.04 -28.89
C ARG A 110 0.50 -14.65 -29.30
N THR A 111 0.97 -14.24 -30.48
CA THR A 111 2.29 -14.62 -30.96
C THR A 111 3.36 -13.75 -30.29
N HIS A 112 4.57 -14.29 -30.15
CA HIS A 112 5.74 -13.51 -29.71
C HIS A 112 5.91 -12.22 -30.53
N ALA A 113 5.76 -12.30 -31.86
CA ALA A 113 5.84 -11.15 -32.77
C ALA A 113 4.82 -10.06 -32.43
N SER A 114 3.57 -10.43 -32.10
CA SER A 114 2.54 -9.45 -31.73
C SER A 114 2.85 -8.72 -30.42
N VAL A 115 3.46 -9.40 -29.44
CA VAL A 115 3.84 -8.79 -28.16
C VAL A 115 5.09 -7.92 -28.33
N PHE A 116 6.04 -8.35 -29.14
CA PHE A 116 7.20 -7.53 -29.51
C PHE A 116 6.80 -6.23 -30.23
N ALA A 117 5.88 -6.31 -31.20
CA ALA A 117 5.38 -5.15 -31.91
C ALA A 117 4.70 -4.15 -30.95
N GLU A 118 3.89 -4.65 -30.02
CA GLU A 118 3.28 -3.80 -28.99
C GLU A 118 4.33 -3.19 -28.04
N CYS A 119 5.34 -3.96 -27.63
CA CYS A 119 6.44 -3.44 -26.82
C CYS A 119 7.16 -2.30 -27.55
N LEU A 120 7.43 -2.45 -28.85
CA LEU A 120 8.08 -1.42 -29.65
C LEU A 120 7.23 -0.14 -29.72
N LEU A 121 5.91 -0.27 -29.84
CA LEU A 121 4.97 0.86 -29.90
C LEU A 121 4.79 1.56 -28.54
N LYS A 122 4.68 0.79 -27.45
CA LYS A 122 4.42 1.34 -26.10
C LYS A 122 5.69 1.82 -25.39
N ARG A 123 6.78 1.05 -25.49
CA ARG A 123 8.03 1.20 -24.73
C ARG A 123 9.24 0.76 -25.59
N PRO A 124 9.59 1.50 -26.66
CA PRO A 124 10.65 1.11 -27.59
C PRO A 124 11.99 0.82 -26.91
N GLN A 125 12.31 1.51 -25.81
CA GLN A 125 13.52 1.29 -25.02
C GLN A 125 13.61 -0.10 -24.35
N ARG A 126 12.49 -0.82 -24.21
CA ARG A 126 12.44 -2.18 -23.65
C ARG A 126 12.57 -3.26 -24.73
N PHE A 127 12.43 -2.91 -26.00
CA PHE A 127 12.44 -3.86 -27.11
C PHE A 127 13.78 -4.59 -27.24
N VAL A 128 14.90 -3.85 -27.28
CA VAL A 128 16.24 -4.45 -27.44
C VAL A 128 16.59 -5.39 -26.26
N PRO A 129 16.40 -5.00 -24.98
CA PRO A 129 16.55 -5.93 -23.86
C PRO A 129 15.66 -7.18 -23.94
N ALA A 130 14.41 -7.04 -24.38
CA ALA A 130 13.52 -8.18 -24.57
C ALA A 130 14.02 -9.13 -25.67
N LEU A 131 14.47 -8.59 -26.81
CA LEU A 131 14.99 -9.39 -27.92
C LEU A 131 16.27 -10.13 -27.50
N TYR A 132 17.15 -9.46 -26.76
CA TYR A 132 18.38 -10.04 -26.25
C TYR A 132 18.12 -11.21 -25.28
N THR A 133 17.19 -11.04 -24.34
CA THR A 133 16.83 -12.10 -23.37
C THR A 133 16.10 -13.27 -24.04
N PHE A 134 15.28 -12.99 -25.05
CA PHE A 134 14.67 -14.01 -25.91
C PHE A 134 15.74 -14.83 -26.64
N ALA A 135 16.70 -14.18 -27.29
CA ALA A 135 17.80 -14.86 -28.00
C ALA A 135 18.67 -15.73 -27.06
N ARG A 136 18.84 -15.29 -25.80
CA ARG A 136 19.53 -16.05 -24.74
C ARG A 136 18.70 -17.16 -24.10
N ARG A 137 17.44 -17.36 -24.53
CA ARG A 137 16.50 -18.33 -23.95
C ARG A 137 16.26 -18.12 -22.44
N ASP A 138 16.42 -16.89 -21.95
CA ASP A 138 16.06 -16.51 -20.58
C ASP A 138 14.56 -16.18 -20.55
N ALA A 139 13.74 -17.23 -20.52
CA ALA A 139 12.28 -17.13 -20.60
C ALA A 139 11.69 -16.23 -19.50
N ARG A 140 12.29 -16.23 -18.31
CA ARG A 140 11.84 -15.42 -17.18
C ARG A 140 12.07 -13.93 -17.44
N ARG A 141 13.32 -13.51 -17.73
CA ARG A 141 13.58 -12.09 -18.00
C ARG A 141 12.85 -11.61 -19.25
N TYR A 142 12.79 -12.45 -20.28
CA TYR A 142 12.03 -12.19 -21.50
C TYR A 142 10.56 -11.86 -21.18
N ARG A 143 9.90 -12.75 -20.42
CA ARG A 143 8.51 -12.57 -19.97
C ARG A 143 8.34 -11.29 -19.14
N ASP A 144 9.18 -11.10 -18.13
CA ASP A 144 9.04 -10.00 -17.17
C ASP A 144 9.22 -8.63 -17.87
N ILE A 145 10.17 -8.52 -18.81
CA ILE A 145 10.38 -7.30 -19.61
C ILE A 145 9.14 -7.00 -20.48
N LEU A 146 8.63 -7.98 -21.22
CA LEU A 146 7.51 -7.76 -22.12
C LEU A 146 6.19 -7.53 -21.37
N ARG A 147 5.93 -8.25 -20.28
CA ARG A 147 4.76 -8.00 -19.42
C ARG A 147 4.82 -6.58 -18.86
N GLY A 148 5.94 -6.16 -18.29
CA GLY A 148 6.11 -4.79 -17.77
C GLY A 148 6.03 -3.70 -18.85
N ALA A 149 6.32 -4.02 -20.12
CA ALA A 149 6.22 -3.09 -21.23
C ALA A 149 4.81 -2.98 -21.82
N CYS A 150 4.08 -4.09 -21.91
CA CYS A 150 2.81 -4.20 -22.62
C CYS A 150 1.59 -4.11 -21.70
N ALA A 151 1.67 -4.66 -20.49
CA ALA A 151 0.55 -4.81 -19.56
C ALA A 151 0.45 -3.69 -18.52
N VAL A 152 1.37 -2.72 -18.54
CA VAL A 152 1.44 -1.64 -17.54
C VAL A 152 1.16 -0.29 -18.19
N THR A 153 0.35 0.53 -17.53
CA THR A 153 -0.06 1.86 -18.00
C THR A 153 0.32 2.94 -16.99
N PRO A 154 1.05 3.99 -17.37
CA PRO A 154 1.29 5.14 -16.50
C PRO A 154 0.01 5.76 -15.95
N LEU A 155 0.06 6.27 -14.72
CA LEU A 155 -1.07 6.93 -14.06
C LEU A 155 -1.63 8.13 -14.86
N ASP A 156 -0.79 8.86 -15.59
CA ASP A 156 -1.23 9.99 -16.42
C ASP A 156 -2.09 9.58 -17.64
N ARG A 157 -2.15 8.27 -17.94
CA ARG A 157 -3.02 7.68 -18.97
C ARG A 157 -4.22 6.95 -18.37
N TYR A 158 -4.57 7.25 -17.12
CA TYR A 158 -5.69 6.62 -16.42
C TYR A 158 -6.99 6.63 -17.21
N THR A 159 -7.39 7.74 -17.84
CA THR A 159 -8.66 7.80 -18.62
C THR A 159 -8.72 6.75 -19.73
N ALA A 160 -7.61 6.53 -20.44
CA ALA A 160 -7.54 5.51 -21.49
C ALA A 160 -7.52 4.09 -20.90
N TRP A 161 -6.83 3.91 -19.76
CA TRP A 161 -6.82 2.64 -19.02
C TRP A 161 -8.21 2.27 -18.50
N ALA A 162 -8.95 3.21 -17.92
CA ALA A 162 -10.31 2.99 -17.40
C ALA A 162 -11.29 2.71 -18.54
N ALA A 163 -11.25 3.48 -19.63
CA ALA A 163 -12.12 3.27 -20.80
C ALA A 163 -11.96 1.88 -21.42
N ALA A 164 -10.73 1.36 -21.42
CA ALA A 164 -10.41 0.01 -21.89
C ALA A 164 -11.10 -1.11 -21.08
N ARG A 165 -11.32 -0.88 -19.79
CA ARG A 165 -11.90 -1.87 -18.87
C ARG A 165 -13.42 -1.84 -18.86
N GLY A 166 -14.02 -0.79 -19.43
CA GLY A 166 -15.46 -0.58 -19.43
C GLY A 166 -15.99 -0.23 -18.05
N THR A 167 -17.31 -0.07 -17.96
CA THR A 167 -17.97 0.24 -16.69
C THR A 167 -18.14 -1.04 -15.85
N PRO A 168 -17.86 -1.00 -14.53
CA PRO A 168 -18.25 -2.05 -13.60
C PRO A 168 -19.74 -2.39 -13.70
N SER A 169 -20.10 -3.62 -13.37
CA SER A 169 -21.51 -3.98 -13.17
C SER A 169 -22.11 -3.11 -12.07
N GLY A 170 -23.35 -2.66 -12.25
CA GLY A 170 -24.05 -1.90 -11.20
C GLY A 170 -24.36 -2.78 -10.00
N VAL A 171 -24.54 -2.12 -8.85
CA VAL A 171 -24.92 -2.77 -7.60
C VAL A 171 -26.28 -2.30 -7.12
N ASP A 172 -27.14 -3.26 -6.80
CA ASP A 172 -28.47 -2.98 -6.24
C ASP A 172 -28.40 -2.45 -4.81
N ALA A 173 -29.40 -1.65 -4.44
CA ALA A 173 -29.56 -1.17 -3.07
C ALA A 173 -29.67 -2.34 -2.08
N PRO A 174 -29.00 -2.28 -0.92
CA PRO A 174 -29.20 -3.28 0.12
C PRO A 174 -30.63 -3.23 0.67
N SER A 175 -31.15 -4.38 1.11
CA SER A 175 -32.44 -4.51 1.77
C SER A 175 -32.23 -4.98 3.23
N PRO A 176 -32.77 -4.27 4.25
CA PRO A 176 -33.52 -3.01 4.14
C PRO A 176 -32.62 -1.83 3.74
N ALA A 177 -33.22 -0.84 3.06
CA ALA A 177 -32.51 0.38 2.69
C ALA A 177 -32.20 1.23 3.94
N ARG A 178 -31.03 1.86 3.97
CA ARG A 178 -30.60 2.83 4.99
C ARG A 178 -30.80 4.25 4.50
N ARG A 179 -31.25 5.16 5.38
CA ARG A 179 -31.43 6.57 5.05
C ARG A 179 -30.07 7.25 4.96
N VAL A 180 -29.76 7.85 3.81
CA VAL A 180 -28.52 8.60 3.60
C VAL A 180 -28.80 10.10 3.51
N ARG A 181 -28.15 10.90 4.36
CA ARG A 181 -28.11 12.35 4.23
C ARG A 181 -26.93 12.77 3.36
N VAL A 182 -27.18 13.49 2.28
CA VAL A 182 -26.14 14.07 1.43
C VAL A 182 -26.05 15.57 1.70
N ILE A 183 -24.91 16.05 2.18
CA ILE A 183 -24.70 17.45 2.53
C ILE A 183 -23.87 18.10 1.42
N VAL A 184 -24.39 19.17 0.83
CA VAL A 184 -23.72 19.94 -0.22
C VAL A 184 -23.64 21.39 0.20
N ARG A 185 -22.43 21.95 0.28
CA ARG A 185 -22.26 23.38 0.55
C ARG A 185 -22.06 24.14 -0.75
N ALA A 186 -22.96 25.06 -1.07
CA ALA A 186 -22.92 25.85 -2.30
C ALA A 186 -22.81 27.36 -1.99
N GLY A 187 -21.79 27.99 -2.57
CA GLY A 187 -21.59 29.43 -2.59
C GLY A 187 -22.29 30.12 -3.77
N ALA A 188 -22.21 31.45 -3.77
CA ALA A 188 -22.72 32.27 -4.88
C ALA A 188 -21.97 31.93 -6.18
N GLY A 189 -22.71 31.67 -7.27
CA GLY A 189 -22.14 31.34 -8.58
C GLY A 189 -21.91 29.84 -8.84
N GLU A 190 -22.09 28.97 -7.85
CA GLU A 190 -21.86 27.51 -8.00
C GLU A 190 -23.09 26.73 -8.50
N GLY A 191 -24.14 27.43 -8.94
CA GLY A 191 -25.41 26.81 -9.34
C GLY A 191 -25.28 25.74 -10.43
N GLY A 192 -24.38 25.95 -11.40
CA GLY A 192 -24.11 24.96 -12.45
C GLY A 192 -23.42 23.70 -11.92
N GLY A 193 -22.51 23.84 -10.96
CA GLY A 193 -21.89 22.70 -10.28
C GLY A 193 -22.89 21.94 -9.42
N LEU A 194 -23.69 22.68 -8.63
CA LEU A 194 -24.74 22.12 -7.79
C LEU A 194 -25.75 21.31 -8.62
N ALA A 195 -26.19 21.84 -9.77
CA ALA A 195 -27.10 21.13 -10.67
C ALA A 195 -26.52 19.79 -11.16
N ARG A 196 -25.22 19.73 -11.49
CA ARG A 196 -24.56 18.47 -11.87
C ARG A 196 -24.54 17.47 -10.73
N THR A 197 -24.21 17.93 -9.52
CA THR A 197 -24.19 17.07 -8.32
C THR A 197 -25.58 16.52 -8.01
N LEU A 198 -26.61 17.35 -8.04
CA LEU A 198 -28.00 16.91 -7.79
C LEU A 198 -28.51 15.96 -8.88
N ALA A 199 -28.16 16.19 -10.15
CA ALA A 199 -28.47 15.25 -11.21
C ALA A 199 -27.83 13.87 -10.98
N ALA A 200 -26.57 13.84 -10.52
CA ALA A 200 -25.88 12.60 -10.17
C ALA A 200 -26.51 11.89 -8.94
N LEU A 201 -27.04 12.65 -7.98
CA LEU A 201 -27.83 12.10 -6.87
C LEU A 201 -29.18 11.54 -7.36
N GLY A 202 -29.85 12.24 -8.28
CA GLY A 202 -31.08 11.80 -8.94
C GLY A 202 -30.93 10.44 -9.63
N ALA A 203 -29.74 10.13 -10.15
CA ALA A 203 -29.41 8.89 -10.83
C ALA A 203 -28.97 7.74 -9.90
N GLN A 204 -28.95 7.93 -8.57
CA GLN A 204 -28.50 6.89 -7.65
C GLN A 204 -29.47 5.69 -7.62
N THR A 205 -28.93 4.47 -7.67
CA THR A 205 -29.71 3.22 -7.55
C THR A 205 -30.21 2.98 -6.12
N HIS A 206 -29.58 3.61 -5.13
CA HIS A 206 -30.06 3.60 -3.75
C HIS A 206 -31.24 4.58 -3.59
N PRO A 207 -32.44 4.12 -3.23
CA PRO A 207 -33.64 4.98 -3.27
C PRO A 207 -33.77 5.90 -2.04
N SER A 208 -33.13 5.57 -0.92
CA SER A 208 -33.33 6.26 0.36
C SER A 208 -32.22 7.27 0.63
N TRP A 209 -32.31 8.43 -0.02
CA TRP A 209 -31.43 9.56 0.25
C TRP A 209 -32.20 10.88 0.30
N HIS A 210 -31.63 11.83 1.04
CA HIS A 210 -32.09 13.20 1.11
C HIS A 210 -30.89 14.16 1.07
N ALA A 211 -30.96 15.20 0.25
CA ALA A 211 -29.91 16.20 0.13
C ALA A 211 -30.23 17.44 0.98
N LEU A 212 -29.26 17.93 1.74
CA LEU A 212 -29.29 19.21 2.42
C LEU A 212 -28.28 20.14 1.77
N VAL A 213 -28.77 21.17 1.09
CA VAL A 213 -27.94 22.19 0.44
C VAL A 213 -27.79 23.38 1.39
N LEU A 214 -26.57 23.59 1.88
CA LEU A 214 -26.21 24.72 2.72
C LEU A 214 -25.66 25.86 1.85
N HIS A 215 -26.25 27.04 1.96
CA HIS A 215 -25.81 28.22 1.22
C HIS A 215 -25.45 29.40 2.12
N GLY A 216 -24.72 30.39 1.60
CA GLY A 216 -24.37 31.59 2.34
C GLY A 216 -25.60 32.44 2.69
N THR A 217 -25.55 33.13 3.82
CA THR A 217 -26.59 34.11 4.23
C THR A 217 -26.74 35.19 3.15
N GLY A 218 -27.96 35.40 2.65
CA GLY A 218 -28.24 36.34 1.55
C GLY A 218 -27.95 35.82 0.13
N SER A 219 -27.36 34.63 -0.01
CA SER A 219 -27.26 33.95 -1.32
C SER A 219 -28.61 33.31 -1.66
N ARG A 220 -29.18 33.65 -2.81
CA ARG A 220 -30.40 33.01 -3.32
C ARG A 220 -30.03 32.04 -4.43
N LEU A 221 -30.07 30.74 -4.12
CA LEU A 221 -29.93 29.69 -5.13
C LEU A 221 -31.23 29.56 -5.94
N ALA A 222 -31.12 29.00 -7.13
CA ALA A 222 -32.29 28.66 -7.94
C ALA A 222 -33.17 27.64 -7.18
N ARG A 223 -34.49 27.73 -7.36
CA ARG A 223 -35.42 26.75 -6.80
C ARG A 223 -35.09 25.37 -7.39
N ILE A 224 -34.95 24.38 -6.53
CA ILE A 224 -34.77 22.97 -6.90
C ILE A 224 -36.12 22.28 -6.74
N ASP A 225 -36.59 21.62 -7.79
CA ASP A 225 -37.88 20.92 -7.83
C ASP A 225 -37.69 19.42 -7.63
N ASP A 226 -37.17 19.04 -6.45
CA ASP A 226 -37.04 17.66 -6.00
C ASP A 226 -37.36 17.60 -4.50
N ALA A 227 -38.38 16.83 -4.12
CA ALA A 227 -38.85 16.73 -2.73
C ALA A 227 -37.82 16.12 -1.77
N ARG A 228 -36.76 15.48 -2.30
CA ARG A 228 -35.63 14.95 -1.51
C ARG A 228 -34.58 16.01 -1.23
N VAL A 229 -34.73 17.23 -1.74
CA VAL A 229 -33.71 18.28 -1.64
C VAL A 229 -34.24 19.46 -0.83
N GLU A 230 -33.61 19.67 0.32
CA GLU A 230 -33.84 20.84 1.17
C GLU A 230 -32.72 21.87 0.95
N GLN A 231 -33.06 23.15 0.98
CA GLN A 231 -32.10 24.23 0.92
C GLN A 231 -32.29 25.15 2.13
N ARG A 232 -31.19 25.50 2.81
CA ARG A 232 -31.21 26.52 3.87
C ARG A 232 -29.88 27.25 3.98
N PRO A 233 -29.86 28.46 4.59
CA PRO A 233 -28.62 29.09 4.98
C PRO A 233 -27.82 28.21 5.93
N GLY A 234 -26.49 28.18 5.76
CA GLY A 234 -25.58 27.62 6.76
C GLY A 234 -25.50 28.52 7.99
N ALA A 235 -25.43 27.92 9.18
CA ALA A 235 -25.36 28.61 10.46
C ALA A 235 -24.03 28.31 11.16
N ALA A 236 -23.50 29.26 11.93
CA ALA A 236 -22.28 29.09 12.74
C ALA A 236 -22.36 27.94 13.77
N SER A 237 -23.57 27.52 14.12
CA SER A 237 -23.83 26.37 14.98
C SER A 237 -23.89 25.03 14.25
N ASP A 238 -23.79 24.99 12.91
CA ASP A 238 -23.90 23.75 12.15
C ASP A 238 -22.71 22.82 12.45
N ALA A 239 -22.95 21.73 13.17
CA ALA A 239 -21.98 20.67 13.42
C ALA A 239 -22.29 19.43 12.58
N LEU A 240 -21.25 18.66 12.22
CA LEU A 240 -21.37 17.45 11.39
C LEU A 240 -22.45 16.47 11.89
N GLY A 241 -22.50 16.22 13.20
CA GLY A 241 -23.49 15.33 13.80
C GLY A 241 -24.93 15.85 13.72
N ASP A 242 -25.13 17.15 13.86
CA ASP A 242 -26.47 17.75 13.83
C ASP A 242 -27.03 17.80 12.39
N LEU A 243 -26.14 18.00 11.42
CA LEU A 243 -26.49 17.97 9.99
C LEU A 243 -26.97 16.60 9.50
N CYS A 244 -26.66 15.52 10.23
CA CYS A 244 -27.12 14.18 9.91
C CYS A 244 -28.63 13.98 10.13
N GLY A 245 -29.20 14.66 11.12
CA GLY A 245 -30.62 14.52 11.47
C GLY A 245 -31.00 13.08 11.82
N ASP A 246 -32.05 12.56 11.18
CA ASP A 246 -32.59 11.21 11.38
C ASP A 246 -31.97 10.13 10.47
N ALA A 247 -30.95 10.48 9.68
CA ALA A 247 -30.32 9.55 8.74
C ALA A 247 -29.46 8.48 9.46
N ASP A 248 -29.30 7.32 8.82
CA ASP A 248 -28.39 6.27 9.29
C ASP A 248 -26.92 6.62 9.00
N ALA A 249 -26.67 7.36 7.91
CA ALA A 249 -25.33 7.76 7.48
C ALA A 249 -25.35 9.08 6.70
N CYS A 250 -24.19 9.75 6.65
CA CYS A 250 -23.99 11.06 6.04
C CYS A 250 -22.85 11.04 5.04
N LEU A 251 -23.02 11.74 3.92
CA LEU A 251 -22.03 11.89 2.86
C LEU A 251 -21.94 13.36 2.46
N PHE A 252 -20.73 13.85 2.20
CA PHE A 252 -20.46 15.25 1.91
C PHE A 252 -19.93 15.41 0.50
N LEU A 253 -20.46 16.37 -0.25
CA LEU A 253 -20.04 16.69 -1.61
C LEU A 253 -19.81 18.20 -1.76
N ALA A 254 -18.94 18.56 -2.69
CA ALA A 254 -18.86 19.92 -3.20
C ALA A 254 -19.71 20.04 -4.48
N PRO A 255 -20.22 21.25 -4.79
CA PRO A 255 -20.84 21.53 -6.08
C PRO A 255 -19.91 21.14 -7.23
N GLY A 256 -20.45 20.38 -8.18
CA GLY A 256 -19.73 19.86 -9.34
C GLY A 256 -19.24 18.43 -9.20
N ASP A 257 -19.20 17.88 -7.97
CA ASP A 257 -18.91 16.46 -7.78
C ASP A 257 -19.97 15.59 -8.46
N VAL A 258 -19.54 14.54 -9.13
CA VAL A 258 -20.41 13.60 -9.85
C VAL A 258 -20.15 12.19 -9.33
N LEU A 259 -21.15 11.62 -8.64
CA LEU A 259 -21.13 10.24 -8.19
C LEU A 259 -21.46 9.27 -9.33
N ARG A 260 -20.85 8.07 -9.30
CA ARG A 260 -21.30 6.92 -10.09
C ARG A 260 -22.71 6.51 -9.64
N ALA A 261 -23.53 5.97 -10.54
CA ALA A 261 -24.96 5.72 -10.28
C ALA A 261 -25.23 4.74 -9.11
N ASP A 262 -24.29 3.89 -8.75
CA ASP A 262 -24.41 2.89 -7.68
C ASP A 262 -23.57 3.22 -6.44
N THR A 263 -23.00 4.42 -6.36
CA THR A 263 -22.09 4.82 -5.26
C THR A 263 -22.75 4.67 -3.89
N LEU A 264 -23.97 5.20 -3.72
CA LEU A 264 -24.66 5.09 -2.43
C LEU A 264 -24.99 3.65 -2.07
N ALA A 265 -25.43 2.83 -3.04
CA ALA A 265 -25.75 1.43 -2.80
C ALA A 265 -24.52 0.62 -2.33
N LEU A 266 -23.38 0.83 -2.99
CA LEU A 266 -22.10 0.22 -2.63
C LEU A 266 -21.63 0.65 -1.25
N LEU A 267 -21.55 1.96 -0.99
CA LEU A 267 -21.04 2.47 0.28
C LEU A 267 -21.93 2.03 1.45
N VAL A 268 -23.26 2.07 1.29
CA VAL A 268 -24.20 1.58 2.33
C VAL A 268 -24.02 0.08 2.56
N ARG A 269 -23.89 -0.73 1.50
CA ARG A 269 -23.67 -2.17 1.62
C ARG A 269 -22.39 -2.49 2.39
N HIS A 270 -21.29 -1.78 2.10
CA HIS A 270 -20.02 -2.01 2.79
C HIS A 270 -20.04 -1.49 4.23
N LEU A 271 -20.59 -0.30 4.48
CA LEU A 271 -20.67 0.30 5.81
C LEU A 271 -21.55 -0.52 6.77
N PHE A 272 -22.73 -0.95 6.33
CA PHE A 272 -23.71 -1.63 7.18
C PHE A 272 -23.70 -3.16 7.03
N GLY A 273 -22.95 -3.70 6.06
CA GLY A 273 -22.76 -5.14 5.90
C GLY A 273 -21.85 -5.76 6.96
N ARG A 274 -21.12 -4.94 7.73
CA ARG A 274 -20.30 -5.36 8.86
C ARG A 274 -20.58 -4.45 10.06
N PRO A 275 -20.89 -5.00 11.25
CA PRO A 275 -21.12 -4.17 12.42
C PRO A 275 -19.82 -3.47 12.86
N GLY A 276 -19.97 -2.28 13.44
CA GLY A 276 -18.87 -1.56 14.08
C GLY A 276 -17.96 -0.74 13.16
N LEU A 277 -18.34 -0.53 11.89
CA LEU A 277 -17.65 0.40 11.00
C LEU A 277 -18.13 1.84 11.23
N ASP A 278 -17.17 2.76 11.30
CA ASP A 278 -17.42 4.20 11.46
C ASP A 278 -17.63 4.89 10.11
N LEU A 279 -16.93 4.44 9.06
CA LEU A 279 -17.08 4.98 7.70
C LEU A 279 -16.74 3.97 6.59
N ALA A 280 -17.28 4.22 5.41
CA ALA A 280 -16.90 3.60 4.15
C ALA A 280 -16.45 4.67 3.16
N TYR A 281 -15.31 4.48 2.51
CA TYR A 281 -14.79 5.43 1.51
C TYR A 281 -14.37 4.71 0.24
N ALA A 282 -14.31 5.45 -0.87
CA ALA A 282 -13.92 4.91 -2.16
C ALA A 282 -12.97 5.85 -2.91
N ASP A 283 -12.45 5.39 -4.04
CA ASP A 283 -11.55 6.19 -4.87
C ASP A 283 -12.30 7.29 -5.63
N SER A 284 -11.54 8.26 -6.12
CA SER A 284 -12.07 9.33 -6.95
C SER A 284 -11.14 9.71 -8.10
N VAL A 285 -11.68 10.46 -9.05
CA VAL A 285 -10.90 11.13 -10.10
C VAL A 285 -10.93 12.61 -9.85
N GLY A 286 -9.75 13.22 -9.75
CA GLY A 286 -9.57 14.66 -9.60
C GLY A 286 -10.02 15.45 -10.83
N PRO A 287 -10.12 16.78 -10.72
CA PRO A 287 -10.47 17.66 -11.84
C PRO A 287 -9.44 17.61 -12.99
N ASP A 288 -8.20 17.23 -12.69
CA ASP A 288 -7.12 17.01 -13.66
C ASP A 288 -7.23 15.66 -14.40
N GLY A 289 -8.25 14.85 -14.10
CA GLY A 289 -8.45 13.53 -14.67
C GLY A 289 -7.54 12.45 -14.08
N ARG A 290 -6.76 12.76 -13.04
CA ARG A 290 -5.91 11.77 -12.36
C ARG A 290 -6.70 11.00 -11.30
N PRO A 291 -6.44 9.70 -11.13
CA PRO A 291 -7.10 8.92 -10.11
C PRO A 291 -6.45 9.15 -8.74
N HIS A 292 -7.26 9.32 -7.72
CA HIS A 292 -6.88 9.24 -6.31
C HIS A 292 -7.16 7.82 -5.83
N LEU A 293 -6.21 6.93 -6.10
CA LEU A 293 -6.23 5.54 -5.65
C LEU A 293 -5.78 5.47 -4.18
N LYS A 294 -6.67 5.08 -3.27
CA LYS A 294 -6.47 5.15 -1.83
C LYS A 294 -6.03 3.79 -1.29
N PRO A 295 -5.21 3.71 -0.23
CA PRO A 295 -5.01 2.45 0.47
C PRO A 295 -6.27 2.08 1.27
N ASP A 296 -6.30 0.88 1.82
CA ASP A 296 -7.15 0.58 2.96
C ASP A 296 -6.75 1.43 4.17
N TRP A 297 -7.45 1.26 5.29
CA TRP A 297 -7.40 2.20 6.41
C TRP A 297 -5.97 2.43 6.97
N SER A 298 -5.45 3.64 6.78
CA SER A 298 -4.16 4.12 7.27
C SER A 298 -4.37 5.43 8.04
N PRO A 299 -4.70 5.38 9.34
CA PRO A 299 -5.09 6.57 10.10
C PRO A 299 -3.97 7.61 10.22
N ASP A 300 -2.70 7.22 10.28
CA ASP A 300 -1.60 8.19 10.29
C ASP A 300 -1.54 8.95 8.96
N LEU A 301 -1.69 8.24 7.83
CA LEU A 301 -1.76 8.87 6.51
C LEU A 301 -3.03 9.74 6.38
N ALA A 302 -4.16 9.31 6.95
CA ALA A 302 -5.43 10.03 6.91
C ALA A 302 -5.32 11.36 7.67
N LEU A 303 -4.77 11.33 8.89
CA LEU A 303 -4.50 12.54 9.67
C LEU A 303 -3.51 13.47 8.96
N ALA A 304 -2.44 12.91 8.39
CA ALA A 304 -1.36 13.70 7.82
C ALA A 304 -1.67 14.28 6.44
N THR A 305 -2.52 13.64 5.63
CA THR A 305 -2.75 14.04 4.22
C THR A 305 -4.22 14.28 3.88
N GLY A 306 -5.16 13.84 4.72
CA GLY A 306 -6.59 13.95 4.46
C GLY A 306 -7.07 13.04 3.31
N TYR A 307 -6.30 12.01 2.95
CA TYR A 307 -6.51 11.23 1.72
C TYR A 307 -7.90 10.61 1.57
N VAL A 308 -8.61 10.36 2.68
CA VAL A 308 -9.97 9.78 2.68
C VAL A 308 -10.87 10.57 1.74
N GLY A 309 -10.82 11.91 1.84
CA GLY A 309 -11.48 12.84 0.93
C GLY A 309 -12.92 12.44 0.59
N ARG A 310 -13.25 12.49 -0.71
CA ARG A 310 -14.56 12.14 -1.26
C ARG A 310 -14.43 10.99 -2.27
N PRO A 311 -15.45 10.12 -2.41
CA PRO A 311 -16.63 10.04 -1.55
C PRO A 311 -16.33 9.26 -0.27
N ALA A 312 -16.90 9.70 0.84
CA ALA A 312 -16.88 9.00 2.11
C ALA A 312 -18.29 9.05 2.74
N LEU A 313 -18.79 7.90 3.16
CA LEU A 313 -20.05 7.72 3.86
C LEU A 313 -19.75 7.42 5.32
N LEU A 314 -20.24 8.27 6.22
CA LEU A 314 -19.93 8.27 7.64
C LEU A 314 -21.17 7.80 8.41
N ALA A 315 -21.01 6.86 9.34
CA ALA A 315 -22.11 6.39 10.17
C ALA A 315 -22.60 7.50 11.11
N ALA A 316 -23.92 7.74 11.14
CA ALA A 316 -24.50 8.83 11.93
C ALA A 316 -24.29 8.62 13.44
N GLU A 317 -24.42 7.38 13.93
CA GLU A 317 -24.17 7.03 15.34
C GLU A 317 -22.74 7.39 15.78
N TRP A 318 -21.76 7.15 14.90
CA TRP A 318 -20.37 7.51 15.17
C TRP A 318 -20.15 9.02 15.10
N LEU A 319 -20.67 9.69 14.07
CA LEU A 319 -20.56 11.16 13.92
C LEU A 319 -21.12 11.91 15.13
N ALA A 320 -22.22 11.44 15.73
CA ALA A 320 -22.81 12.02 16.93
C ALA A 320 -21.86 12.01 18.15
N ARG A 321 -20.84 11.15 18.15
CA ARG A 321 -19.82 11.03 19.21
C ARG A 321 -18.52 11.76 18.90
N VAL A 322 -18.36 12.28 17.68
CA VAL A 322 -17.16 13.05 17.31
C VAL A 322 -17.19 14.39 18.05
N PRO A 323 -16.11 14.77 18.77
CA PRO A 323 -16.07 16.03 19.50
C PRO A 323 -16.38 17.23 18.60
N ARG A 324 -17.21 18.15 19.09
CA ARG A 324 -17.57 19.38 18.39
C ARG A 324 -16.40 20.36 18.48
N GLY A 325 -15.82 20.73 17.33
CA GLY A 325 -14.90 21.86 17.25
C GLY A 325 -15.70 23.17 17.12
N ALA A 326 -15.37 24.19 17.90
CA ALA A 326 -15.91 25.53 17.68
C ALA A 326 -15.21 26.14 16.46
N ARG A 327 -15.83 26.05 15.27
CA ARG A 327 -15.34 26.65 14.02
C ARG A 327 -16.49 27.30 13.25
N GLU A 328 -16.18 28.35 12.49
CA GLU A 328 -17.10 28.98 11.53
C GLU A 328 -17.56 27.97 10.46
N PRO A 329 -18.75 28.14 9.84
CA PRO A 329 -19.30 27.23 8.81
C PRO A 329 -18.40 27.02 7.61
N SER A 330 -17.43 27.93 7.42
CA SER A 330 -16.39 27.83 6.42
C SER A 330 -15.52 26.56 6.57
N GLY A 331 -15.43 26.00 7.78
CA GLY A 331 -14.56 24.89 8.19
C GLY A 331 -15.11 23.47 8.03
N LEU A 332 -16.37 23.28 7.59
CA LEU A 332 -17.01 21.94 7.55
C LEU A 332 -16.22 20.87 6.78
N ALA A 333 -15.52 21.25 5.70
CA ALA A 333 -14.67 20.34 4.94
C ALA A 333 -13.42 19.89 5.73
N ALA A 334 -12.84 20.79 6.51
CA ALA A 334 -11.74 20.46 7.41
C ALA A 334 -12.23 19.58 8.56
N ASP A 335 -13.41 19.89 9.13
CA ASP A 335 -14.03 19.07 10.17
C ASP A 335 -14.32 17.66 9.67
N LEU A 336 -14.75 17.51 8.41
CA LEU A 336 -14.97 16.20 7.81
C LEU A 336 -13.67 15.40 7.68
N VAL A 337 -12.60 16.04 7.21
CA VAL A 337 -11.28 15.41 7.08
C VAL A 337 -10.78 14.95 8.46
N LEU A 338 -10.91 15.81 9.47
CA LEU A 338 -10.53 15.52 10.85
C LEU A 338 -11.42 14.42 11.45
N ALA A 339 -12.74 14.48 11.25
CA ALA A 339 -13.67 13.45 11.70
C ALA A 339 -13.32 12.10 11.07
N ALA A 340 -13.17 12.05 9.74
CA ALA A 340 -12.79 10.84 9.02
C ALA A 340 -11.49 10.23 9.57
N ALA A 341 -10.48 11.07 9.83
CA ALA A 341 -9.20 10.66 10.38
C ALA A 341 -9.29 10.05 11.80
N THR A 342 -10.41 10.21 12.50
CA THR A 342 -10.65 9.63 13.84
C THR A 342 -11.35 8.29 13.84
N ALA A 343 -11.74 7.80 12.67
CA ALA A 343 -12.39 6.51 12.56
C ALA A 343 -11.49 5.42 13.16
N ARG A 344 -12.09 4.58 14.01
CA ARG A 344 -11.42 3.41 14.59
C ARG A 344 -11.50 2.25 13.61
N ALA A 345 -12.60 2.18 12.87
CA ALA A 345 -12.84 1.15 11.87
C ALA A 345 -13.40 1.77 10.60
N ALA A 346 -12.69 1.60 9.50
CA ALA A 346 -13.10 2.08 8.19
C ALA A 346 -13.00 0.94 7.17
N ILE A 347 -13.85 1.00 6.15
CA ILE A 347 -13.76 0.11 4.99
C ILE A 347 -13.51 0.90 3.72
N HIS A 348 -12.55 0.42 2.94
CA HIS A 348 -12.24 0.97 1.64
C HIS A 348 -12.95 0.16 0.54
N VAL A 349 -13.57 0.86 -0.40
CA VAL A 349 -14.12 0.30 -1.64
C VAL A 349 -13.20 0.76 -2.77
N PRO A 350 -12.24 -0.08 -3.23
CA PRO A 350 -11.20 0.30 -4.20
C PRO A 350 -11.76 0.39 -5.62
N GLN A 351 -12.67 1.34 -5.81
CA GLN A 351 -13.33 1.66 -7.05
C GLN A 351 -13.51 3.17 -7.15
N ILE A 352 -13.47 3.67 -8.37
CA ILE A 352 -13.68 5.08 -8.68
C ILE A 352 -15.18 5.33 -8.68
N LEU A 353 -15.67 5.90 -7.57
CA LEU A 353 -17.09 6.16 -7.31
C LEU A 353 -17.48 7.64 -7.40
N CYS A 354 -16.50 8.53 -7.56
CA CYS A 354 -16.73 9.97 -7.66
C CYS A 354 -15.74 10.62 -8.62
N ARG A 355 -16.22 11.54 -9.45
CA ARG A 355 -15.38 12.59 -10.04
C ARG A 355 -15.53 13.83 -9.17
N THR A 356 -14.41 14.35 -8.67
CA THR A 356 -14.41 15.54 -7.83
C THR A 356 -14.12 16.78 -8.66
N GLU A 357 -14.87 17.87 -8.47
CA GLU A 357 -14.63 19.15 -9.14
C GLU A 357 -13.48 19.92 -8.48
N ALA A 358 -13.39 19.83 -7.15
CA ALA A 358 -12.33 20.46 -6.36
C ALA A 358 -11.35 19.40 -5.83
N PRO A 359 -10.05 19.73 -5.71
CA PRO A 359 -9.08 18.83 -5.09
C PRO A 359 -9.47 18.48 -3.64
N VAL A 360 -8.87 17.39 -3.12
CA VAL A 360 -9.00 17.06 -1.70
C VAL A 360 -8.35 18.17 -0.88
N ALA A 361 -9.06 18.66 0.14
CA ALA A 361 -8.54 19.69 1.03
C ALA A 361 -7.33 19.13 1.80
N VAL A 362 -6.22 19.86 1.79
CA VAL A 362 -5.08 19.54 2.66
C VAL A 362 -5.52 19.79 4.11
N PRO A 363 -5.20 18.87 5.04
CA PRO A 363 -5.51 19.07 6.44
C PRO A 363 -4.91 20.37 6.99
N ASP A 364 -5.72 21.11 7.74
CA ASP A 364 -5.30 22.28 8.50
C ASP A 364 -4.53 21.85 9.75
N VAL A 365 -3.28 22.32 9.89
CA VAL A 365 -2.39 21.95 11.01
C VAL A 365 -2.97 22.34 12.36
N ASP A 366 -3.58 23.52 12.47
CA ASP A 366 -4.22 23.98 13.71
C ASP A 366 -5.42 23.11 14.05
N GLY A 367 -6.16 22.67 13.02
CA GLY A 367 -7.26 21.72 13.15
C GLY A 367 -6.82 20.37 13.67
N ILE A 368 -5.73 19.82 13.12
CA ILE A 368 -5.17 18.56 13.60
C ILE A 368 -4.66 18.72 15.03
N ALA A 369 -3.97 19.81 15.36
CA ALA A 369 -3.43 20.05 16.69
C ALA A 369 -4.54 20.16 17.74
N HIS A 370 -5.57 20.96 17.47
CA HIS A 370 -6.75 21.07 18.33
C HIS A 370 -7.44 19.71 18.51
N HIS A 371 -7.56 18.96 17.42
CA HIS A 371 -8.16 17.64 17.41
C HIS A 371 -7.40 16.64 18.29
N LEU A 372 -6.07 16.56 18.14
CA LEU A 372 -5.21 15.70 18.94
C LEU A 372 -5.29 16.07 20.43
N ALA A 373 -5.27 17.35 20.75
CA ALA A 373 -5.41 17.85 22.12
C ALA A 373 -6.77 17.45 22.73
N ALA A 374 -7.87 17.58 21.99
CA ALA A 374 -9.21 17.20 22.45
C ALA A 374 -9.35 15.70 22.78
N ARG A 375 -8.47 14.85 22.22
CA ARG A 375 -8.43 13.40 22.50
C ARG A 375 -7.39 13.02 23.55
N GLY A 376 -6.71 13.99 24.16
CA GLY A 376 -5.59 13.75 25.06
C GLY A 376 -4.40 13.07 24.37
N SER A 377 -4.29 13.19 23.04
CA SER A 377 -3.12 12.70 22.32
C SER A 377 -1.92 13.59 22.64
N PRO A 378 -0.74 13.03 22.94
CA PRO A 378 0.42 13.83 23.26
C PRO A 378 1.23 14.24 22.00
N ALA A 379 0.75 13.88 20.81
CA ALA A 379 1.41 14.22 19.55
C ALA A 379 1.27 15.72 19.22
N ALA A 380 2.39 16.35 18.84
CA ALA A 380 2.39 17.67 18.24
C ALA A 380 2.25 17.58 16.72
N VAL A 381 1.86 18.69 16.09
CA VAL A 381 1.72 18.79 14.63
C VAL A 381 2.62 19.90 14.12
N ALA A 382 3.33 19.64 13.03
CA ALA A 382 4.09 20.65 12.31
C ALA A 382 3.70 20.64 10.83
N GLU A 383 3.84 21.78 10.17
CA GLU A 383 3.61 21.89 8.73
C GLU A 383 4.61 21.05 7.93
N ARG A 384 4.13 20.48 6.82
CA ARG A 384 4.97 19.84 5.80
C ARG A 384 4.40 20.08 4.42
N PRO A 385 5.23 20.19 3.35
CA PRO A 385 4.69 20.39 2.02
C PRO A 385 3.70 19.30 1.61
N GLY A 386 2.43 19.66 1.40
CA GLY A 386 1.36 18.75 1.00
C GLY A 386 0.80 17.86 2.12
N GLY A 387 1.03 18.19 3.40
CA GLY A 387 0.45 17.47 4.53
C GLY A 387 0.90 18.01 5.88
N ALA A 388 0.77 17.19 6.92
CA ALA A 388 1.19 17.49 8.28
C ALA A 388 2.19 16.45 8.79
N ARG A 389 3.16 16.92 9.59
CA ARG A 389 4.09 16.07 10.32
C ARG A 389 3.56 15.84 11.73
N LEU A 390 3.23 14.59 12.05
CA LEU A 390 2.87 14.16 13.39
C LEU A 390 4.13 13.85 14.20
N VAL A 391 4.39 14.62 15.26
CA VAL A 391 5.56 14.50 16.13
C VAL A 391 5.13 13.91 17.48
N TRP A 392 5.33 12.61 17.64
CA TRP A 392 5.09 11.92 18.90
C TRP A 392 6.18 12.24 19.93
N PRO A 393 5.86 12.37 21.22
CA PRO A 393 6.86 12.63 22.25
C PRO A 393 7.78 11.42 22.41
N LEU A 394 9.02 11.69 22.79
CA LEU A 394 9.90 10.64 23.30
C LEU A 394 9.49 10.36 24.75
N PRO A 395 9.41 9.10 25.20
CA PRO A 395 9.16 8.81 26.61
C PRO A 395 10.22 9.45 27.51
N ALA A 396 9.82 9.82 28.73
CA ALA A 396 10.71 10.35 29.75
C ALA A 396 10.61 9.46 31.02
N PRO A 397 11.70 8.77 31.43
CA PRO A 397 13.01 8.74 30.77
C PRO A 397 12.95 8.03 29.40
N ALA A 398 13.91 8.36 28.54
CA ALA A 398 14.04 7.75 27.22
C ALA A 398 14.45 6.26 27.37
N PRO A 399 13.78 5.31 26.69
CA PRO A 399 14.04 3.89 26.86
C PRO A 399 15.42 3.49 26.32
N LYS A 400 16.07 2.52 26.96
CA LYS A 400 17.34 2.00 26.41
C LYS A 400 17.10 1.30 25.07
N VAL A 401 17.91 1.60 24.06
CA VAL A 401 17.92 0.94 22.75
C VAL A 401 19.08 -0.05 22.67
N SER A 402 18.80 -1.29 22.28
CA SER A 402 19.83 -2.27 21.91
C SER A 402 19.93 -2.37 20.39
N VAL A 403 21.06 -1.92 19.84
CA VAL A 403 21.36 -1.98 18.41
C VAL A 403 22.04 -3.31 18.10
N ILE A 404 21.38 -4.16 17.32
CA ILE A 404 21.86 -5.49 16.95
C ILE A 404 22.45 -5.45 15.54
N ILE A 405 23.74 -5.78 15.42
CA ILE A 405 24.49 -5.72 14.16
C ILE A 405 25.08 -7.10 13.85
N PRO A 406 24.42 -7.93 13.03
CA PRO A 406 25.03 -9.11 12.44
C PRO A 406 26.21 -8.70 11.56
N SER A 407 27.39 -9.29 11.77
CA SER A 407 28.61 -8.95 11.02
C SER A 407 29.49 -10.16 10.75
N ARG A 408 30.29 -10.06 9.70
CA ARG A 408 31.40 -10.95 9.39
C ARG A 408 32.42 -10.21 8.52
N ASP A 409 33.66 -10.19 8.96
CA ASP A 409 34.78 -9.49 8.32
C ASP A 409 34.42 -8.02 7.95
N ARG A 410 35.02 -7.49 6.88
CA ARG A 410 34.70 -6.17 6.29
C ARG A 410 34.85 -4.99 7.26
N LEU A 411 36.10 -4.72 7.62
CA LEU A 411 36.48 -3.58 8.47
C LEU A 411 35.83 -2.26 8.00
N ASP A 412 35.80 -2.02 6.69
CA ASP A 412 35.24 -0.80 6.10
C ASP A 412 33.76 -0.57 6.46
N LEU A 413 32.98 -1.64 6.58
CA LEU A 413 31.55 -1.60 6.89
C LEU A 413 31.34 -1.47 8.39
N ILE A 414 31.94 -2.38 9.19
CA ILE A 414 31.71 -2.42 10.63
C ILE A 414 32.23 -1.16 11.34
N THR A 415 33.37 -0.61 10.92
CA THR A 415 33.87 0.66 11.44
C THR A 415 32.91 1.81 11.14
N ARG A 416 32.34 1.86 9.93
CA ARG A 416 31.42 2.93 9.52
C ARG A 416 30.13 2.90 10.34
N VAL A 417 29.48 1.74 10.43
CA VAL A 417 28.21 1.62 11.17
C VAL A 417 28.42 1.88 12.67
N CYS A 418 29.48 1.34 13.28
CA CYS A 418 29.77 1.56 14.69
C CYS A 418 30.06 3.02 14.99
N ARG A 419 30.86 3.70 14.15
CA ARG A 419 31.11 5.14 14.29
C ARG A 419 29.80 5.94 14.21
N GLY A 420 28.97 5.64 13.21
CA GLY A 420 27.68 6.32 13.03
C GLY A 420 26.76 6.18 14.24
N VAL A 421 26.63 4.96 14.77
CA VAL A 421 25.77 4.67 15.92
C VAL A 421 26.34 5.26 17.22
N LEU A 422 27.64 5.15 17.46
CA LEU A 422 28.25 5.52 18.75
C LEU A 422 28.56 7.02 18.87
N HIS A 423 28.81 7.70 17.76
CA HIS A 423 29.37 9.06 17.75
C HIS A 423 28.61 10.07 16.87
N GLU A 424 27.81 9.61 15.89
CA GLU A 424 27.05 10.48 14.98
C GLU A 424 25.54 10.46 15.28
N THR A 425 25.11 9.70 16.29
CA THR A 425 23.71 9.57 16.72
C THR A 425 23.48 10.37 18.01
N ALA A 426 22.41 11.18 18.04
CA ALA A 426 22.10 12.04 19.18
C ALA A 426 21.46 11.29 20.37
N TYR A 427 20.86 10.13 20.12
CA TYR A 427 20.19 9.33 21.13
C TYR A 427 21.20 8.71 22.11
N SER A 428 21.06 9.00 23.41
CA SER A 428 22.07 8.64 24.41
C SER A 428 21.92 7.23 25.02
N PRO A 429 20.73 6.77 25.48
CA PRO A 429 20.62 5.50 26.18
C PRO A 429 20.62 4.34 25.17
N LEU A 430 21.79 3.99 24.65
CA LEU A 430 21.96 2.89 23.72
C LEU A 430 23.11 1.94 24.10
N GLU A 431 22.99 0.71 23.63
CA GLU A 431 24.08 -0.27 23.55
C GLU A 431 24.17 -0.85 22.14
N VAL A 432 25.35 -1.32 21.76
CA VAL A 432 25.61 -1.97 20.48
C VAL A 432 26.03 -3.41 20.73
N ILE A 433 25.32 -4.34 20.12
CA ILE A 433 25.58 -5.78 20.19
C ILE A 433 25.93 -6.24 18.78
N ILE A 434 27.22 -6.48 18.57
CA ILE A 434 27.74 -7.03 17.31
C ILE A 434 27.66 -8.55 17.42
N VAL A 435 26.94 -9.19 16.51
CA VAL A 435 26.86 -10.65 16.44
C VAL A 435 27.80 -11.11 15.33
N ASP A 436 28.96 -11.63 15.72
CA ASP A 436 30.05 -11.97 14.80
C ASP A 436 29.93 -13.42 14.30
N ASN A 437 29.73 -13.61 12.99
CA ASN A 437 29.68 -14.95 12.37
C ASN A 437 31.08 -15.49 12.03
N GLY A 438 31.98 -15.46 13.00
CA GLY A 438 33.33 -15.99 12.90
C GLY A 438 34.21 -15.19 11.95
N SER A 439 34.41 -13.90 12.22
CA SER A 439 35.37 -13.07 11.49
C SER A 439 36.77 -13.66 11.60
N THR A 440 37.51 -13.62 10.49
CA THR A 440 38.89 -14.13 10.37
C THR A 440 39.88 -13.07 9.94
N ASP A 441 39.39 -11.92 9.45
CA ASP A 441 40.21 -10.76 9.12
C ASP A 441 40.90 -10.20 10.39
N PRO A 442 42.25 -10.22 10.48
CA PRO A 442 42.97 -9.71 11.64
C PRO A 442 42.69 -8.25 11.96
N ALA A 443 42.41 -7.43 10.94
CA ALA A 443 42.13 -6.01 11.13
C ALA A 443 40.75 -5.78 11.77
N VAL A 444 39.78 -6.65 11.47
CA VAL A 444 38.46 -6.64 12.14
C VAL A 444 38.58 -7.10 13.58
N LEU A 445 39.37 -8.15 13.85
CA LEU A 445 39.61 -8.64 15.21
C LEU A 445 40.30 -7.58 16.08
N ALA A 446 41.31 -6.88 15.54
CA ALA A 446 41.94 -5.76 16.23
C ALA A 446 40.96 -4.61 16.49
N HIS A 447 40.12 -4.27 15.50
CA HIS A 447 39.08 -3.26 15.67
C HIS A 447 38.05 -3.65 16.74
N TYR A 448 37.70 -4.94 16.84
CA TYR A 448 36.84 -5.46 17.89
C TYR A 448 37.45 -5.31 19.29
N ASP A 449 38.76 -5.49 19.43
CA ASP A 449 39.45 -5.25 20.70
C ASP A 449 39.41 -3.78 21.12
N ASP A 450 39.50 -2.86 20.15
CA ASP A 450 39.34 -1.44 20.42
C ASP A 450 37.89 -1.09 20.82
N LEU A 451 36.90 -1.63 20.10
CA LEU A 451 35.48 -1.39 20.38
C LEU A 451 35.05 -1.90 21.76
N ARG A 452 35.62 -3.01 22.24
CA ARG A 452 35.34 -3.56 23.59
C ARG A 452 35.71 -2.59 24.73
N ARG A 453 36.49 -1.54 24.47
CA ARG A 453 36.81 -0.52 25.47
C ARG A 453 35.65 0.46 25.70
N ASP A 454 34.71 0.56 24.77
CA ASP A 454 33.47 1.32 24.97
C ASP A 454 32.46 0.46 25.74
N ALA A 455 32.06 0.90 26.94
CA ALA A 455 31.15 0.16 27.80
C ALA A 455 29.75 -0.08 27.19
N ARG A 456 29.41 0.62 26.10
CA ARG A 456 28.16 0.44 25.35
C ARG A 456 28.25 -0.73 24.36
N VAL A 457 29.44 -1.24 24.06
CA VAL A 457 29.64 -2.24 22.99
C VAL A 457 29.86 -3.62 23.58
N ARG A 458 29.16 -4.62 23.01
CA ARG A 458 29.39 -6.04 23.26
C ARG A 458 29.49 -6.78 21.95
N ILE A 459 30.42 -7.73 21.90
CA ILE A 459 30.65 -8.57 20.72
C ILE A 459 30.32 -10.01 21.10
N LEU A 460 29.28 -10.56 20.47
CA LEU A 460 28.78 -11.90 20.68
C LEU A 460 29.27 -12.82 19.56
N PRO A 461 30.09 -13.84 19.84
CA PRO A 461 30.47 -14.82 18.83
C PRO A 461 29.28 -15.69 18.42
N PHE A 462 29.14 -15.97 17.13
CA PHE A 462 28.17 -16.89 16.54
C PHE A 462 28.86 -17.83 15.54
N PRO A 463 29.66 -18.81 16.01
CA PRO A 463 30.50 -19.67 15.17
C PRO A 463 29.70 -20.81 14.51
N GLU A 464 28.48 -20.52 14.05
CA GLU A 464 27.60 -21.47 13.37
C GLU A 464 27.49 -21.17 11.87
N SER A 465 26.81 -22.05 11.14
CA SER A 465 26.47 -21.78 9.73
C SER A 465 25.63 -20.51 9.61
N PHE A 466 25.89 -19.71 8.57
CA PHE A 466 25.23 -18.42 8.40
C PHE A 466 23.69 -18.56 8.36
N ASN A 467 23.05 -17.96 9.35
CA ASN A 467 21.61 -17.83 9.47
C ASN A 467 21.34 -16.44 10.06
N PHE A 468 20.92 -15.50 9.21
CA PHE A 468 20.71 -14.10 9.60
C PHE A 468 19.68 -13.99 10.72
N SER A 469 18.58 -14.75 10.61
CA SER A 469 17.51 -14.77 11.61
C SER A 469 17.98 -15.30 12.96
N ALA A 470 18.76 -16.38 12.98
CA ALA A 470 19.33 -16.93 14.21
C ALA A 470 20.33 -15.97 14.87
N MET A 471 21.20 -15.33 14.07
CA MET A 471 22.13 -14.32 14.56
C MET A 471 21.39 -13.13 15.19
N VAL A 472 20.37 -12.61 14.51
CA VAL A 472 19.53 -11.54 15.05
C VAL A 472 18.87 -11.98 16.35
N ASN A 473 18.23 -13.15 16.38
CA ASN A 473 17.59 -13.69 17.58
C ASN A 473 18.59 -13.80 18.76
N ALA A 474 19.81 -14.28 18.51
CA ALA A 474 20.86 -14.38 19.53
C ALA A 474 21.27 -13.00 20.07
N GLY A 475 21.40 -12.00 19.18
CA GLY A 475 21.64 -10.62 19.56
C GLY A 475 20.52 -10.02 20.41
N VAL A 476 19.26 -10.26 20.03
CA VAL A 476 18.09 -9.81 20.81
C VAL A 476 18.02 -10.51 22.17
N ALA A 477 18.32 -11.81 22.24
CA ALA A 477 18.32 -12.54 23.51
C ALA A 477 19.37 -12.00 24.50
N ALA A 478 20.48 -11.45 23.99
CA ALA A 478 21.49 -10.80 24.81
C ALA A 478 21.11 -9.36 25.19
N ALA A 479 20.16 -8.73 24.48
CA ALA A 479 19.80 -7.32 24.62
C ALA A 479 19.20 -6.97 25.99
N SER A 480 19.55 -5.78 26.49
CA SER A 480 19.00 -5.22 27.74
C SER A 480 18.04 -4.05 27.51
N GLY A 481 17.97 -3.53 26.29
CA GLY A 481 17.10 -2.43 25.89
C GLY A 481 15.62 -2.81 25.87
N GLU A 482 14.78 -1.80 26.10
CA GLU A 482 13.32 -1.93 25.93
C GLU A 482 12.92 -1.83 24.46
N VAL A 483 13.74 -1.17 23.65
CA VAL A 483 13.64 -1.08 22.21
C VAL A 483 14.82 -1.83 21.60
N VAL A 484 14.54 -2.69 20.65
CA VAL A 484 15.53 -3.36 19.82
C VAL A 484 15.58 -2.64 18.48
N LEU A 485 16.78 -2.31 18.02
CA LEU A 485 17.03 -1.84 16.68
C LEU A 485 17.86 -2.88 15.93
N LEU A 486 17.29 -3.45 14.87
CA LEU A 486 18.01 -4.29 13.92
C LEU A 486 18.69 -3.37 12.91
N LEU A 487 20.00 -3.53 12.73
CA LEU A 487 20.79 -2.68 11.85
C LEU A 487 21.82 -3.51 11.09
N ASN A 488 21.77 -3.47 9.76
CA ASN A 488 22.79 -4.14 8.95
C ASN A 488 24.15 -3.43 9.08
N ASN A 489 25.23 -4.18 8.92
CA ASN A 489 26.58 -3.64 9.03
C ASN A 489 26.98 -2.69 7.88
N ASP A 490 26.25 -2.68 6.76
CA ASP A 490 26.47 -1.82 5.58
C ASP A 490 25.56 -0.58 5.54
N VAL A 491 25.06 -0.15 6.71
CA VAL A 491 24.31 1.09 6.89
C VAL A 491 25.20 2.23 7.40
N ALA A 492 24.95 3.44 6.93
CA ALA A 492 25.61 4.66 7.37
C ALA A 492 24.58 5.69 7.86
N VAL A 493 24.84 6.27 9.03
CA VAL A 493 24.06 7.38 9.60
C VAL A 493 24.29 8.64 8.76
N LEU A 494 23.21 9.37 8.48
CA LEU A 494 23.27 10.62 7.72
C LEU A 494 22.91 11.84 8.57
N GLU A 495 21.99 11.67 9.53
CA GLU A 495 21.47 12.75 10.36
C GLU A 495 21.41 12.30 11.82
N PRO A 496 21.83 13.10 12.82
CA PRO A 496 21.92 12.65 14.21
C PRO A 496 20.60 12.26 14.87
N GLY A 497 19.47 12.85 14.43
CA GLY A 497 18.14 12.65 15.02
C GLY A 497 17.38 11.42 14.54
N TRP A 498 17.98 10.58 13.70
CA TRP A 498 17.32 9.43 13.08
C TRP A 498 16.74 8.44 14.11
N LEU A 499 17.49 8.15 15.17
CA LEU A 499 17.09 7.16 16.17
C LEU A 499 15.96 7.68 17.05
N ASP A 500 15.97 8.96 17.43
CA ASP A 500 14.84 9.63 18.09
C ASP A 500 13.55 9.44 17.30
N ALA A 501 13.59 9.67 15.99
CA ALA A 501 12.43 9.54 15.11
C ALA A 501 11.87 8.11 15.09
N MET A 502 12.75 7.10 15.09
CA MET A 502 12.33 5.70 15.14
C MET A 502 11.79 5.29 16.51
N VAL A 503 12.44 5.71 17.60
CA VAL A 503 12.04 5.35 18.97
C VAL A 503 10.69 5.98 19.33
N ARG A 504 10.44 7.23 18.95
CA ARG A 504 9.13 7.89 19.12
C ARG A 504 7.99 7.06 18.55
N GLN A 505 8.18 6.52 17.36
CA GLN A 505 7.19 5.65 16.70
C GLN A 505 7.10 4.28 17.38
N ALA A 506 8.24 3.64 17.68
CA ALA A 506 8.27 2.30 18.26
C ALA A 506 7.61 2.24 19.65
N CYS A 507 7.65 3.34 20.40
CA CYS A 507 7.05 3.44 21.73
C CYS A 507 5.53 3.59 21.74
N ARG A 508 4.90 3.83 20.58
CA ARG A 508 3.43 3.90 20.49
C ARG A 508 2.79 2.54 20.81
N PRO A 509 1.66 2.49 21.56
CA PRO A 509 1.01 1.24 21.97
C PRO A 509 0.55 0.32 20.84
N GLU A 510 0.23 0.88 19.68
CA GLU A 510 -0.32 0.19 18.53
C GLU A 510 0.73 -0.24 17.48
N ILE A 511 2.02 0.10 17.67
CA ILE A 511 3.06 -0.06 16.63
C ILE A 511 3.94 -1.31 16.86
N GLY A 512 3.94 -2.25 15.93
CA GLY A 512 4.75 -3.47 15.98
C GLY A 512 6.18 -3.27 15.51
N ALA A 513 6.37 -2.53 14.43
CA ALA A 513 7.67 -2.33 13.80
C ALA A 513 7.77 -0.94 13.16
N VAL A 514 8.98 -0.39 13.11
CA VAL A 514 9.27 0.91 12.50
C VAL A 514 10.45 0.79 11.55
N GLY A 515 10.28 1.20 10.30
CA GLY A 515 11.34 1.24 9.29
C GLY A 515 11.77 2.65 8.95
N ALA A 516 13.07 2.81 8.70
CA ALA A 516 13.65 4.06 8.23
C ALA A 516 13.51 4.25 6.71
N LYS A 517 13.69 5.48 6.23
CA LYS A 517 13.97 5.76 4.83
C LYS A 517 15.42 5.41 4.53
N LEU A 518 15.63 4.47 3.62
CA LEU A 518 16.98 4.08 3.20
C LEU A 518 17.26 4.57 1.79
N LEU A 519 18.45 5.13 1.62
CA LEU A 519 18.98 5.60 0.34
C LEU A 519 20.11 4.69 -0.14
N TYR A 520 20.23 4.53 -1.45
CA TYR A 520 21.44 4.02 -2.08
C TYR A 520 22.61 4.99 -1.88
N GLY A 521 23.83 4.51 -2.10
CA GLY A 521 25.03 5.37 -2.09
C GLY A 521 25.01 6.50 -3.14
N ASP A 522 24.13 6.43 -4.15
CA ASP A 522 23.90 7.50 -5.14
C ASP A 522 22.77 8.47 -4.74
N GLY A 523 22.24 8.35 -3.52
CA GLY A 523 21.18 9.20 -2.98
C GLY A 523 19.77 8.84 -3.46
N ARG A 524 19.58 7.81 -4.28
CA ARG A 524 18.23 7.37 -4.71
C ARG A 524 17.55 6.51 -3.66
N LEU A 525 16.22 6.44 -3.68
CA LEU A 525 15.44 5.60 -2.77
C LEU A 525 15.82 4.12 -2.90
N GLN A 526 16.08 3.49 -1.75
CA GLN A 526 16.33 2.06 -1.60
C GLN A 526 15.18 1.38 -0.86
N HIS A 527 14.74 1.96 0.25
CA HIS A 527 13.59 1.49 1.02
C HIS A 527 12.65 2.63 1.39
N ALA A 528 11.39 2.45 1.00
CA ALA A 528 10.29 3.36 1.26
C ALA A 528 9.02 2.57 1.67
N GLY A 529 9.22 1.50 2.46
CA GLY A 529 8.24 0.44 2.69
C GLY A 529 8.40 -0.77 1.77
N VAL A 530 7.86 -1.91 2.21
CA VAL A 530 7.72 -3.14 1.42
C VAL A 530 6.26 -3.34 1.06
N VAL A 531 6.01 -3.63 -0.22
CA VAL A 531 4.71 -4.08 -0.74
C VAL A 531 4.73 -5.59 -0.86
N VAL A 532 3.78 -6.26 -0.20
CA VAL A 532 3.52 -7.69 -0.31
C VAL A 532 2.75 -7.96 -1.61
N GLY A 533 3.18 -8.94 -2.37
CA GLY A 533 2.74 -9.24 -3.74
C GLY A 533 3.58 -8.58 -4.85
N LEU A 534 4.37 -7.55 -4.55
CA LEU A 534 5.25 -6.93 -5.55
C LEU A 534 6.31 -7.94 -6.05
N GLY A 535 6.45 -8.05 -7.38
CA GLY A 535 7.26 -9.09 -8.02
C GLY A 535 6.73 -10.51 -7.82
N GLY A 536 5.47 -10.67 -7.40
CA GLY A 536 4.81 -11.94 -7.06
C GLY A 536 5.07 -12.43 -5.64
N ARG A 537 5.85 -11.69 -4.83
CA ARG A 537 6.21 -12.09 -3.45
C ARG A 537 6.18 -10.91 -2.50
N ALA A 538 7.27 -10.15 -2.43
CA ALA A 538 7.38 -8.92 -1.68
C ALA A 538 8.53 -8.09 -2.27
N GLY A 539 8.43 -6.77 -2.23
CA GLY A 539 9.48 -5.91 -2.76
C GLY A 539 9.43 -4.46 -2.27
N HIS A 540 10.55 -3.78 -2.43
CA HIS A 540 10.69 -2.36 -2.10
C HIS A 540 10.03 -1.50 -3.19
N ILE A 541 9.07 -0.68 -2.79
CA ILE A 541 8.39 0.27 -3.70
C ILE A 541 9.30 1.48 -3.99
N LEU A 542 9.14 2.11 -5.16
CA LEU A 542 9.85 3.33 -5.59
C LEU A 542 11.37 3.20 -5.65
N ARG A 543 11.90 1.98 -5.69
CA ARG A 543 13.33 1.70 -5.78
C ARG A 543 13.97 2.49 -6.95
N ARG A 544 15.10 3.14 -6.68
CA ARG A 544 15.89 3.98 -7.62
C ARG A 544 15.22 5.28 -8.09
N ARG A 545 14.10 5.68 -7.48
CA ARG A 545 13.52 7.02 -7.67
C ARG A 545 14.30 8.06 -6.86
N PRO A 546 14.20 9.37 -7.20
CA PRO A 546 14.78 10.45 -6.40
C PRO A 546 14.34 10.38 -4.93
N ALA A 547 15.21 10.76 -4.00
CA ALA A 547 14.94 10.69 -2.56
C ALA A 547 13.68 11.47 -2.15
N ASP A 548 13.38 12.58 -2.81
CA ASP A 548 12.27 13.49 -2.53
C ASP A 548 10.97 13.12 -3.25
N THR A 549 10.92 11.95 -3.91
CA THR A 549 9.72 11.45 -4.58
C THR A 549 8.54 11.46 -3.60
N PRO A 550 7.46 12.21 -3.86
CA PRO A 550 6.35 12.34 -2.92
C PRO A 550 5.51 11.07 -2.76
N GLY A 551 5.57 10.16 -3.73
CA GLY A 551 4.65 9.02 -3.86
C GLY A 551 3.21 9.48 -4.13
N ARG A 552 2.30 8.53 -4.35
CA ARG A 552 0.86 8.82 -4.41
C ARG A 552 0.39 9.46 -3.11
N LEU A 553 -0.56 10.39 -3.21
CA LEU A 553 -1.19 11.04 -2.05
C LEU A 553 -0.18 11.75 -1.12
N GLY A 554 1.07 11.97 -1.56
CA GLY A 554 2.13 12.53 -0.71
C GLY A 554 2.64 11.60 0.38
N GLN A 555 2.31 10.31 0.34
CA GLN A 555 2.58 9.35 1.44
C GLN A 555 4.07 9.22 1.79
N MET A 556 5.01 9.44 0.85
CA MET A 556 6.45 9.37 1.12
C MET A 556 6.99 10.58 1.89
N ARG A 557 6.15 11.57 2.15
CA ARG A 557 6.49 12.77 2.94
C ARG A 557 6.10 12.62 4.41
N VAL A 558 5.31 11.61 4.78
CA VAL A 558 4.76 11.47 6.13
C VAL A 558 5.00 10.06 6.66
N ALA A 559 5.06 9.92 7.99
CA ALA A 559 5.02 8.61 8.60
C ALA A 559 3.64 8.00 8.35
N HIS A 560 3.60 6.75 7.90
CA HIS A 560 2.35 6.06 7.57
C HIS A 560 2.49 4.55 7.71
N GLU A 561 1.34 3.87 7.81
CA GLU A 561 1.30 2.42 7.84
C GLU A 561 1.75 1.80 6.51
N VAL A 562 2.52 0.72 6.63
CA VAL A 562 2.94 -0.16 5.52
C VAL A 562 2.82 -1.61 5.97
N SER A 563 2.79 -2.56 5.04
CA SER A 563 2.66 -3.99 5.40
C SER A 563 3.93 -4.53 6.05
N ALA A 564 5.09 -4.09 5.57
CA ALA A 564 6.37 -4.47 6.13
C ALA A 564 7.47 -3.43 5.88
N VAL A 565 8.53 -3.52 6.67
CA VAL A 565 9.76 -2.75 6.54
C VAL A 565 10.95 -3.71 6.59
N THR A 566 12.11 -3.26 6.09
CA THR A 566 13.28 -4.15 6.03
C THR A 566 14.08 -4.16 7.34
N ALA A 567 14.67 -5.31 7.68
CA ALA A 567 15.61 -5.45 8.80
C ALA A 567 16.95 -4.73 8.60
N ALA A 568 17.20 -4.12 7.43
CA ALA A 568 18.38 -3.27 7.27
C ALA A 568 18.41 -2.10 8.28
N CYS A 569 17.23 -1.58 8.65
CA CYS A 569 17.07 -0.67 9.79
C CYS A 569 15.61 -0.75 10.30
N LEU A 570 15.39 -1.53 11.36
CA LEU A 570 14.07 -1.82 11.94
C LEU A 570 14.07 -1.66 13.45
N ALA A 571 13.22 -0.79 13.99
CA ALA A 571 13.02 -0.63 15.44
C ALA A 571 11.72 -1.30 15.91
N VAL A 572 11.77 -1.94 17.08
CA VAL A 572 10.64 -2.67 17.68
C VAL A 572 10.78 -2.70 19.20
N ARG A 573 9.66 -2.65 19.94
CA ARG A 573 9.67 -2.93 21.38
C ARG A 573 10.07 -4.37 21.62
N ARG A 574 11.05 -4.62 22.49
CA ARG A 574 11.55 -5.97 22.79
C ARG A 574 10.43 -6.94 23.16
N ALA A 575 9.49 -6.51 24.00
CA ALA A 575 8.33 -7.31 24.39
C ALA A 575 7.46 -7.75 23.19
N ARG A 576 7.35 -6.94 22.12
CA ARG A 576 6.61 -7.31 20.91
C ARG A 576 7.40 -8.28 20.03
N TYR A 577 8.72 -8.10 19.96
CA TYR A 577 9.62 -9.04 19.29
C TYR A 577 9.48 -10.44 19.92
N GLU A 578 9.57 -10.51 21.24
CA GLU A 578 9.42 -11.73 22.03
C GLU A 578 8.01 -12.32 21.91
N ALA A 579 6.97 -11.48 21.90
CA ALA A 579 5.58 -11.96 21.81
C ALA A 579 5.33 -12.81 20.55
N VAL A 580 5.96 -12.47 19.41
CA VAL A 580 5.88 -13.25 18.16
C VAL A 580 6.95 -14.34 18.04
N GLY A 581 7.82 -14.51 19.03
CA GLY A 581 8.91 -15.50 19.00
C GLY A 581 10.10 -15.08 18.14
N GLY A 582 10.27 -13.78 17.89
CA GLY A 582 11.37 -13.25 17.08
C GLY A 582 11.28 -13.61 15.59
N PHE A 583 12.42 -13.68 14.92
CA PHE A 583 12.50 -14.13 13.52
C PHE A 583 12.39 -15.66 13.42
N ASP A 584 11.64 -16.15 12.44
CA ASP A 584 11.50 -17.58 12.16
C ASP A 584 12.75 -18.08 11.42
N ALA A 585 13.75 -18.48 12.20
CA ALA A 585 15.07 -18.87 11.68
C ALA A 585 15.07 -20.22 10.95
N GLU A 586 14.00 -21.01 11.08
CA GLU A 586 13.83 -22.29 10.38
C GLU A 586 13.18 -22.09 9.01
N ALA A 587 12.08 -21.32 8.96
CA ALA A 587 11.37 -21.05 7.72
C ALA A 587 12.12 -20.05 6.83
N PHE A 588 12.67 -19.00 7.45
CA PHE A 588 13.26 -17.82 6.80
C PHE A 588 14.66 -17.49 7.37
N PRO A 589 15.65 -18.38 7.21
CA PRO A 589 16.99 -18.13 7.75
C PRO A 589 17.68 -16.89 7.15
N ILE A 590 17.33 -16.46 5.94
CA ILE A 590 18.08 -15.41 5.23
C ILE A 590 17.19 -14.38 4.52
N ASP A 591 16.15 -14.80 3.82
CA ASP A 591 15.30 -13.90 3.04
C ASP A 591 13.85 -13.93 3.58
N PHE A 592 13.09 -12.84 3.40
CA PHE A 592 11.71 -12.69 3.88
C PHE A 592 11.49 -12.70 5.41
N ASN A 593 12.53 -12.86 6.23
CA ASN A 593 12.41 -12.87 7.70
C ASN A 593 11.79 -11.59 8.27
N ASP A 594 12.17 -10.44 7.74
CA ASP A 594 11.69 -9.12 8.14
C ASP A 594 10.23 -8.90 7.73
N VAL A 595 9.87 -9.31 6.51
CA VAL A 595 8.49 -9.24 6.01
C VAL A 595 7.58 -10.19 6.80
N ASP A 596 7.97 -11.46 6.98
CA ASP A 596 7.22 -12.42 7.80
C ASP A 596 7.04 -11.91 9.24
N PHE A 597 8.10 -11.36 9.84
CA PHE A 597 8.03 -10.79 11.18
C PHE A 597 7.03 -9.63 11.28
N CYS A 598 7.07 -8.67 10.35
CA CYS A 598 6.12 -7.56 10.30
C CYS A 598 4.67 -8.07 10.14
N LEU A 599 4.45 -9.08 9.30
CA LEU A 599 3.13 -9.66 9.08
C LEU A 599 2.62 -10.46 10.30
N ARG A 600 3.50 -11.17 11.04
CA ARG A 600 3.12 -11.81 12.32
C ARG A 600 2.77 -10.80 13.41
N LEU A 601 3.45 -9.66 13.46
CA LEU A 601 3.07 -8.55 14.33
C LEU A 601 1.69 -7.99 13.92
N GLY A 602 1.47 -7.82 12.61
CA GLY A 602 0.19 -7.41 12.01
C GLY A 602 -0.97 -8.35 12.37
N ALA A 603 -0.73 -9.67 12.31
CA ALA A 603 -1.72 -10.68 12.70
C ALA A 603 -2.14 -10.60 14.18
N ARG A 604 -1.35 -9.93 15.03
CA ARG A 604 -1.69 -9.61 16.44
C ARG A 604 -2.32 -8.23 16.63
N GLY A 605 -2.57 -7.50 15.55
CA GLY A 605 -3.17 -6.16 15.58
C GLY A 605 -2.16 -5.02 15.77
N TRP A 606 -0.85 -5.29 15.73
CA TRP A 606 0.15 -4.23 15.75
C TRP A 606 0.51 -3.76 14.34
N LYS A 607 0.65 -2.44 14.17
CA LYS A 607 0.91 -1.82 12.87
C LYS A 607 2.40 -1.69 12.58
N THR A 608 2.78 -1.79 11.32
CA THR A 608 4.12 -1.42 10.88
C THR A 608 4.10 -0.01 10.31
N ILE A 609 5.04 0.84 10.73
CA ILE A 609 5.17 2.23 10.26
C ILE A 609 6.47 2.38 9.49
N TRP A 610 6.40 3.05 8.34
CA TRP A 610 7.58 3.62 7.71
C TRP A 610 7.66 5.11 8.02
N THR A 611 8.84 5.62 8.40
CA THR A 611 9.03 7.04 8.71
C THR A 611 10.04 7.71 7.76
N PRO A 612 9.69 8.85 7.15
CA PRO A 612 10.62 9.66 6.36
C PRO A 612 11.57 10.50 7.22
N ASP A 613 11.36 10.52 8.54
CA ASP A 613 12.12 11.35 9.51
C ASP A 613 13.38 10.64 10.03
N ALA A 614 13.60 9.39 9.64
CA ALA A 614 14.85 8.67 9.88
C ALA A 614 15.46 8.32 8.53
N VAL A 615 16.51 9.04 8.11
CA VAL A 615 17.16 8.84 6.80
C VAL A 615 18.56 8.29 7.00
N LEU A 616 18.83 7.13 6.40
CA LEU A 616 20.14 6.48 6.41
C LEU A 616 20.54 6.06 5.00
N ALA A 617 21.83 5.90 4.76
CA ALA A 617 22.33 5.27 3.54
C ALA A 617 22.54 3.78 3.79
N HIS A 618 22.10 2.93 2.87
CA HIS A 618 22.35 1.50 2.86
C HIS A 618 23.09 1.15 1.58
N LEU A 619 24.33 0.69 1.72
CA LEU A 619 25.25 0.49 0.59
C LEU A 619 24.95 -0.80 -0.21
N GLU A 620 23.97 -1.58 0.27
CA GLU A 620 23.31 -2.79 -0.26
C GLU A 620 24.22 -3.83 -0.92
N SER A 621 24.20 -5.04 -0.33
CA SER A 621 24.72 -6.29 -0.93
C SER A 621 26.21 -6.26 -1.31
N VAL A 622 26.98 -5.33 -0.73
CA VAL A 622 28.44 -5.28 -0.91
C VAL A 622 29.10 -6.55 -0.36
N SER A 623 28.46 -7.27 0.56
CA SER A 623 28.97 -8.51 1.16
C SER A 623 28.40 -9.80 0.55
N ARG A 624 27.20 -9.79 -0.05
CA ARG A 624 26.45 -11.04 -0.39
C ARG A 624 26.45 -11.42 -1.87
N GLY A 625 26.51 -10.45 -2.79
CA GLY A 625 26.41 -10.72 -4.24
C GLY A 625 25.06 -11.35 -4.69
N PRO A 626 24.91 -11.71 -5.98
CA PRO A 626 23.69 -12.30 -6.51
C PRO A 626 23.51 -13.78 -6.12
N ALA A 627 22.29 -14.18 -5.78
CA ALA A 627 21.97 -15.57 -5.45
C ALA A 627 22.07 -16.48 -6.69
N ILE A 628 23.12 -17.30 -6.75
CA ILE A 628 23.37 -18.32 -7.78
C ILE A 628 23.47 -19.72 -7.13
N GLY A 629 23.27 -20.78 -7.92
CA GLY A 629 23.43 -22.17 -7.47
C GLY A 629 22.60 -22.52 -6.22
N ALA A 630 23.27 -22.97 -5.15
CA ALA A 630 22.61 -23.36 -3.90
C ALA A 630 21.88 -22.19 -3.22
N ALA A 631 22.45 -20.98 -3.26
CA ALA A 631 21.80 -19.79 -2.70
C ALA A 631 20.48 -19.47 -3.42
N ARG A 632 20.43 -19.68 -4.74
CA ARG A 632 19.19 -19.53 -5.51
C ARG A 632 18.14 -20.56 -5.09
N ARG A 633 18.51 -21.84 -4.98
CA ARG A 633 17.57 -22.90 -4.56
C ARG A 633 16.98 -22.62 -3.18
N ARG A 634 17.80 -22.19 -2.22
CA ARG A 634 17.34 -21.80 -0.89
C ARG A 634 16.37 -20.62 -0.95
N PHE A 635 16.70 -19.55 -1.68
CA PHE A 635 15.81 -18.40 -1.86
C PHE A 635 14.45 -18.81 -2.43
N GLU A 636 14.41 -19.74 -3.39
CA GLU A 636 13.13 -20.23 -3.94
C GLU A 636 12.33 -21.05 -2.92
N ALA A 637 13.00 -21.83 -2.07
CA ALA A 637 12.33 -22.59 -1.02
C ALA A 637 11.76 -21.67 0.08
N GLU A 638 12.53 -20.69 0.55
CA GLU A 638 12.05 -19.67 1.50
C GLU A 638 10.89 -18.88 0.90
N ALA A 639 11.01 -18.48 -0.37
CA ALA A 639 9.94 -17.81 -1.06
C ALA A 639 8.66 -18.64 -1.21
N ALA A 640 8.76 -19.95 -1.48
CA ALA A 640 7.60 -20.82 -1.57
C ALA A 640 6.86 -20.90 -0.23
N ARG A 641 7.59 -21.06 0.89
CA ARG A 641 7.03 -21.02 2.25
C ARG A 641 6.39 -19.66 2.55
N PHE A 642 7.03 -18.56 2.16
CA PHE A 642 6.49 -17.22 2.32
C PHE A 642 5.17 -17.07 1.55
N SER A 643 5.15 -17.48 0.28
CA SER A 643 3.95 -17.43 -0.57
C SER A 643 2.81 -18.31 -0.05
N GLU A 644 3.13 -19.45 0.55
CA GLU A 644 2.14 -20.31 1.19
C GLU A 644 1.57 -19.68 2.46
N ARG A 645 2.44 -19.19 3.36
CA ARG A 645 2.05 -18.62 4.66
C ARG A 645 1.27 -17.31 4.50
N TRP A 646 1.65 -16.45 3.55
CA TRP A 646 1.13 -15.08 3.41
C TRP A 646 0.33 -14.87 2.12
N ARG A 647 -0.26 -15.94 1.57
CA ARG A 647 -0.99 -15.92 0.31
C ARG A 647 -2.06 -14.82 0.24
N ASP A 648 -2.86 -14.67 1.29
CA ASP A 648 -3.97 -13.71 1.28
C ASP A 648 -3.47 -12.26 1.26
N VAL A 649 -2.39 -11.98 1.99
CA VAL A 649 -1.73 -10.66 1.97
C VAL A 649 -1.04 -10.39 0.63
N ILE A 650 -0.47 -11.41 -0.02
CA ILE A 650 0.07 -11.30 -1.39
C ILE A 650 -1.02 -10.91 -2.38
N ARG A 651 -2.25 -11.40 -2.18
CA ARG A 651 -3.39 -11.09 -3.04
C ARG A 651 -3.98 -9.71 -2.77
N HIS A 652 -3.81 -9.19 -1.57
CA HIS A 652 -4.29 -7.88 -1.16
C HIS A 652 -3.43 -7.31 -0.03
N ASP A 653 -2.45 -6.51 -0.40
CA ASP A 653 -1.69 -5.69 0.54
C ASP A 653 -2.55 -4.46 0.88
N PRO A 654 -2.97 -4.26 2.15
CA PRO A 654 -3.88 -3.19 2.54
C PRO A 654 -3.33 -1.79 2.22
N PHE A 655 -2.02 -1.62 2.12
CA PHE A 655 -1.40 -0.31 1.88
C PHE A 655 -0.99 -0.12 0.40
N TYR A 656 -1.34 -1.06 -0.49
CA TYR A 656 -1.05 -0.98 -1.91
C TYR A 656 -2.30 -1.24 -2.78
N HIS A 657 -2.75 -0.19 -3.46
CA HIS A 657 -4.02 -0.23 -4.17
C HIS A 657 -4.07 -1.34 -5.27
N PRO A 658 -5.15 -2.13 -5.40
CA PRO A 658 -5.20 -3.29 -6.31
C PRO A 658 -5.15 -2.97 -7.82
N ALA A 659 -5.45 -1.75 -8.23
CA ALA A 659 -5.25 -1.29 -9.63
C ALA A 659 -3.77 -1.04 -10.00
N LEU A 660 -2.88 -0.95 -9.01
CA LEU A 660 -1.47 -0.68 -9.27
C LEU A 660 -0.73 -1.96 -9.68
N SER A 661 0.35 -1.77 -10.43
CA SER A 661 1.15 -2.85 -10.97
C SER A 661 2.03 -3.51 -9.94
N VAL A 662 1.83 -4.81 -9.73
CA VAL A 662 2.74 -5.63 -8.92
C VAL A 662 3.95 -6.12 -9.72
N THR A 663 4.09 -5.69 -10.98
CA THR A 663 5.19 -6.12 -11.87
C THR A 663 6.27 -5.06 -12.06
N THR A 664 5.99 -3.80 -11.69
CA THR A 664 6.95 -2.70 -11.74
C THR A 664 7.15 -2.13 -10.35
N PHE A 665 8.39 -1.72 -10.03
CA PHE A 665 8.70 -1.08 -8.74
C PHE A 665 8.15 0.36 -8.63
N GLY A 666 7.30 0.78 -9.56
CA GLY A 666 6.70 2.11 -9.61
C GLY A 666 5.25 2.10 -9.13
N GLU A 667 4.57 3.20 -9.41
CA GLU A 667 3.14 3.38 -9.12
C GLU A 667 2.35 3.41 -10.44
N ASP A 668 2.73 2.56 -11.40
CA ASP A 668 1.98 2.42 -12.65
C ASP A 668 0.73 1.56 -12.43
N LEU A 669 -0.27 1.71 -13.31
CA LEU A 669 -1.47 0.87 -13.35
C LEU A 669 -1.18 -0.45 -14.07
N GLU A 670 -1.89 -1.51 -13.70
CA GLU A 670 -1.85 -2.80 -14.40
C GLU A 670 -3.23 -3.15 -14.94
#